data_AF-K5W3T7-F1
#
_entry.id   AF-K5W3T7-F1
#
_cell.length_a   1.000
_cell.length_b   1.000
_cell.length_c   1.000
_cell.angle_alpha   90.00
_cell.angle_beta   90.00
_cell.angle_gamma   90.00
#
_symmetry.space_group_name_H-M   'P 1'
#
loop_
_entity.id
_entity.type
_entity.pdbx_description
1 polymer ?
#
loop_
_entity_poly.entity_id
_entity_poly.type
_entity_poly.pdbx_seq_one_letter_code
_entity_poly.pdbx_strand_id
1 'polypeptide(L)'
;MPFDPPNPISLSSRLHPKRRPLSPSTDVDVDHPKKRQRTEKDSHSNIVDDNLPVHHANLAGSAVFYTLSHGRAVFRLLEAYTMLEATKDSSAQYPPPGCYPETRLKLTAKLKAWLFGEMAKWRMLWVRGRAGTGKSAIAQTFAESCDGWGRHGGSYFFSRIAGRTKLETVIPTLVYQLAHAIPEYKALISTELANNSLLLRNSPIVQFKRLIIEPLSALQRQCPREPMIIILDGLDECKGEDAQLKILEMISDSLRTSLDLPLRWLIFSRPEPHLKRTFFQIQDCAREELTIDAECRDDVEHYARGRVLKFKATYSDVTPTDWPSQEDFQKLVTAVSGHFVLAATSLNYIGDPDKANPPAQLDALLKFMYRSEVSLADPLESLDMLYSWILGHISPILFGTTWRILAHLFHHSELRPYLQIDGSAQALYNLLRLEPSIFYEALRELRPIMRIPKPEDAARYQVQFHHVSFQDFILDPKRAKEFFIEKQKMQVDILKSVLYWHDIDVKHFHADDQIYDYTHRHGSLPGLTWIPAKHKQLLVDSQAIAKYIERNYFDLVSNIRWEGIDEELLAHIYNLDFKHWPASYIYHLTKSARLESESSNSFVRTVPSSPTDHQLLEYLNQMIKHGVANPATFPLGQPFNDSNTWARDYYLIGHGVKSVVVLMTKSPAQWVQRIHSFHSDKEPSEEQISKFNHDLKELKWDEEKARECIDHYIHSQLPE
;
A
#
# COMPACT_ATOMS: atom_id res chain seq x y z
N MET A 1 5.03 27.23 53.90
CA MET A 1 5.61 25.88 53.99
C MET A 1 5.83 25.39 52.57
N PRO A 2 7.06 25.40 52.04
CA PRO A 2 7.31 24.90 50.70
C PRO A 2 7.58 23.38 50.77
N PHE A 3 6.90 22.62 49.92
CA PHE A 3 7.19 21.22 49.66
C PHE A 3 8.13 21.13 48.45
N ASP A 4 9.28 20.50 48.66
CA ASP A 4 10.29 20.20 47.65
C ASP A 4 9.81 19.13 46.63
N PRO A 5 10.29 19.19 45.37
CA PRO A 5 10.07 18.16 44.36
C PRO A 5 11.04 16.96 44.52
N PRO A 6 10.69 15.75 44.06
CA PRO A 6 11.58 14.59 44.17
C PRO A 6 12.68 14.60 43.09
N ASN A 7 13.92 14.38 43.54
CA ASN A 7 15.13 14.22 42.73
C ASN A 7 15.20 12.82 42.07
N PRO A 8 15.90 12.69 40.91
CA PRO A 8 15.97 11.47 40.12
C PRO A 8 17.06 10.49 40.61
N ILE A 9 16.83 9.20 40.35
CA ILE A 9 17.72 8.08 40.71
C ILE A 9 19.01 8.12 39.88
N SER A 10 20.15 8.09 40.56
CA SER A 10 21.49 8.03 39.98
C SER A 10 22.06 6.62 39.98
N LEU A 11 22.82 6.33 38.91
CA LEU A 11 23.64 5.13 38.70
C LEU A 11 24.82 5.07 39.67
N SER A 12 25.00 3.93 40.34
CA SER A 12 26.23 3.61 41.07
C SER A 12 27.10 2.62 40.28
N SER A 13 28.29 3.06 39.89
CA SER A 13 29.43 2.24 39.51
C SER A 13 30.21 1.81 40.76
N ARG A 14 30.85 0.61 40.73
CA ARG A 14 32.18 0.35 41.31
C ARG A 14 32.70 -1.07 41.02
N LEU A 15 33.86 -1.07 40.32
CA LEU A 15 35.10 -1.83 40.58
C LEU A 15 35.30 -3.28 40.07
N HIS A 16 36.27 -3.37 39.15
CA HIS A 16 37.09 -4.53 38.76
C HIS A 16 37.94 -5.11 39.90
N PRO A 17 38.56 -6.30 39.66
CA PRO A 17 40.03 -6.29 39.56
C PRO A 17 40.64 -6.94 38.30
N LYS A 18 41.78 -6.35 37.93
CA LYS A 18 42.90 -6.69 37.01
C LYS A 18 43.43 -8.14 37.18
N ARG A 19 44.20 -8.84 36.31
CA ARG A 19 45.07 -8.62 35.11
C ARG A 19 45.42 -10.05 34.59
N ARG A 20 45.30 -10.41 33.29
CA ARG A 20 46.33 -10.42 32.18
C ARG A 20 47.30 -11.64 32.17
N PRO A 21 47.98 -11.97 31.06
CA PRO A 21 47.57 -12.74 29.86
C PRO A 21 48.50 -13.95 29.56
N LEU A 22 48.28 -14.72 28.48
CA LEU A 22 49.34 -15.28 27.59
C LEU A 22 48.72 -16.15 26.47
N SER A 23 49.23 -15.98 25.26
CA SER A 23 49.09 -16.80 24.04
C SER A 23 50.51 -17.17 23.58
N PRO A 24 50.73 -17.85 22.44
CA PRO A 24 50.25 -19.13 21.93
C PRO A 24 51.45 -20.09 21.63
N SER A 25 51.21 -21.35 21.25
CA SER A 25 52.21 -22.14 20.50
C SER A 25 51.59 -23.32 19.77
N THR A 26 52.32 -23.70 18.73
CA THR A 26 51.97 -24.41 17.50
C THR A 26 52.29 -25.92 17.53
N ASP A 27 51.89 -26.56 16.42
CA ASP A 27 52.54 -27.68 15.73
C ASP A 27 52.03 -29.13 15.92
N VAL A 28 51.34 -29.62 14.86
CA VAL A 28 51.77 -30.66 13.90
C VAL A 28 52.20 -32.02 14.51
N ASP A 29 51.50 -33.14 14.22
CA ASP A 29 51.76 -33.99 13.04
C ASP A 29 50.86 -35.26 12.95
N VAL A 30 50.93 -35.85 11.77
CA VAL A 30 50.22 -36.95 11.08
C VAL A 30 50.29 -38.35 11.73
N ASP A 31 49.21 -39.18 11.64
CA ASP A 31 49.12 -40.42 10.79
C ASP A 31 47.91 -41.35 11.13
N HIS A 32 47.44 -42.07 10.10
CA HIS A 32 46.33 -43.07 10.06
C HIS A 32 46.90 -44.52 10.05
N PRO A 33 46.16 -45.65 9.87
CA PRO A 33 44.78 -46.07 10.20
C PRO A 33 44.65 -47.53 10.75
N LYS A 34 43.47 -47.93 11.27
CA LYS A 34 42.65 -49.14 10.88
C LYS A 34 41.79 -49.75 12.02
N LYS A 35 40.48 -49.83 11.70
CA LYS A 35 39.50 -50.92 11.93
C LYS A 35 39.44 -51.62 13.31
N ARG A 36 38.28 -51.53 14.00
CA ARG A 36 37.22 -52.57 14.02
C ARG A 36 36.02 -52.21 14.90
N GLN A 37 34.84 -52.52 14.36
CA GLN A 37 33.57 -52.97 14.97
C GLN A 37 32.83 -52.05 15.95
N ARG A 38 31.76 -51.46 15.39
CA ARG A 38 30.57 -50.97 16.10
C ARG A 38 29.49 -52.07 15.98
N THR A 39 28.87 -52.42 17.11
CA THR A 39 27.67 -53.25 17.16
C THR A 39 26.41 -52.40 17.11
N GLU A 40 25.41 -52.96 16.44
CA GLU A 40 24.10 -52.46 16.09
C GLU A 40 23.15 -52.29 17.28
N LYS A 41 22.15 -51.41 17.12
CA LYS A 41 20.77 -51.77 17.43
C LYS A 41 19.81 -51.07 16.47
N ASP A 42 18.93 -51.89 15.92
CA ASP A 42 18.21 -51.71 14.68
C ASP A 42 17.03 -50.74 14.71
N SER A 43 16.87 -50.08 13.58
CA SER A 43 15.64 -49.53 13.04
C SER A 43 15.26 -50.35 11.81
N HIS A 44 14.09 -50.97 11.78
CA HIS A 44 13.52 -51.50 10.53
C HIS A 44 12.06 -51.07 10.38
N SER A 45 11.89 -50.08 9.50
CA SER A 45 10.73 -49.87 8.65
C SER A 45 10.55 -51.04 7.69
N ASN A 46 9.31 -51.49 7.48
CA ASN A 46 8.91 -52.19 6.26
C ASN A 46 7.56 -51.66 5.78
N ILE A 47 7.55 -51.31 4.50
CA ILE A 47 6.40 -51.01 3.63
C ILE A 47 5.95 -52.35 3.02
N VAL A 48 4.64 -52.63 2.95
CA VAL A 48 3.96 -53.21 1.77
C VAL A 48 2.46 -52.83 1.82
N ASP A 49 1.96 -52.46 0.65
CA ASP A 49 0.61 -52.08 0.22
C ASP A 49 -0.54 -52.98 0.69
N ASP A 50 -1.74 -52.39 0.86
CA ASP A 50 -2.90 -52.83 0.06
C ASP A 50 -4.10 -51.85 0.09
N ASN A 51 -4.86 -51.88 -1.01
CA ASN A 51 -6.07 -51.14 -1.37
C ASN A 51 -7.21 -51.18 -0.32
N LEU A 52 -8.05 -50.13 -0.26
CA LEU A 52 -9.52 -50.16 -0.03
C LEU A 52 -10.12 -48.72 -0.08
N PRO A 53 -11.45 -48.56 -0.30
CA PRO A 53 -12.02 -47.53 -1.16
C PRO A 53 -12.75 -46.41 -0.39
N VAL A 54 -13.14 -45.42 -1.18
CA VAL A 54 -14.21 -44.43 -0.96
C VAL A 54 -15.34 -44.97 -0.07
N HIS A 55 -15.48 -44.41 1.14
CA HIS A 55 -16.75 -43.97 1.75
C HIS A 55 -16.48 -43.56 3.21
N HIS A 56 -16.57 -42.26 3.51
CA HIS A 56 -17.22 -41.69 4.70
C HIS A 56 -16.98 -40.16 4.73
N ALA A 57 -17.49 -39.47 3.70
CA ALA A 57 -17.91 -38.09 3.87
C ALA A 57 -19.15 -38.10 4.76
N ASN A 58 -18.97 -37.90 6.07
CA ASN A 58 -19.98 -37.38 7.01
C ASN A 58 -19.47 -37.17 8.46
N LEU A 59 -18.18 -37.34 8.75
CA LEU A 59 -17.59 -36.97 10.05
C LEU A 59 -16.76 -35.67 10.02
N ALA A 60 -16.51 -35.09 8.84
CA ALA A 60 -15.77 -33.83 8.71
C ALA A 60 -16.55 -32.59 9.18
N GLY A 61 -17.89 -32.63 9.15
CA GLY A 61 -18.72 -31.52 9.65
C GLY A 61 -18.56 -31.29 11.15
N SER A 62 -18.48 -32.35 11.95
CA SER A 62 -18.29 -32.25 13.40
C SER A 62 -16.89 -31.76 13.78
N ALA A 63 -15.84 -32.27 13.14
CA ALA A 63 -14.46 -31.88 13.43
C ALA A 63 -14.14 -30.42 13.06
N VAL A 64 -14.75 -29.88 11.99
CA VAL A 64 -14.60 -28.46 11.61
C VAL A 64 -15.29 -27.54 12.62
N PHE A 65 -16.46 -27.93 13.15
CA PHE A 65 -17.12 -27.21 14.23
C PHE A 65 -16.31 -27.21 15.55
N TYR A 66 -15.71 -28.34 15.93
CA TYR A 66 -14.87 -28.41 17.14
C TYR A 66 -13.55 -27.63 16.99
N THR A 67 -12.97 -27.55 15.80
CA THR A 67 -11.73 -26.79 15.57
C THR A 67 -11.95 -25.27 15.52
N LEU A 68 -13.14 -24.81 15.09
CA LEU A 68 -13.55 -23.41 15.10
C LEU A 68 -14.02 -22.90 16.46
N SER A 69 -14.38 -23.79 17.39
CA SER A 69 -14.86 -23.45 18.74
C SER A 69 -13.81 -22.80 19.65
N HIS A 70 -12.53 -22.85 19.28
CA HIS A 70 -11.48 -22.14 19.98
C HIS A 70 -11.45 -20.71 19.46
N GLY A 71 -11.75 -19.71 20.30
CA GLY A 71 -11.76 -18.29 19.91
C GLY A 71 -10.52 -17.81 19.13
N ARG A 72 -9.37 -18.50 19.21
CA ARG A 72 -8.21 -18.23 18.35
C ARG A 72 -8.45 -18.47 16.86
N ALA A 73 -9.21 -19.49 16.47
CA ALA A 73 -9.47 -19.84 15.07
C ALA A 73 -10.36 -18.78 14.39
N VAL A 74 -11.39 -18.29 15.10
CA VAL A 74 -12.24 -17.20 14.62
C VAL A 74 -11.48 -15.89 14.47
N PHE A 75 -10.58 -15.57 15.42
CA PHE A 75 -9.77 -14.35 15.31
C PHE A 75 -8.82 -14.36 14.12
N ARG A 76 -8.23 -15.52 13.77
CA ARG A 76 -7.44 -15.65 12.53
C ARG A 76 -8.26 -15.39 11.27
N LEU A 77 -9.54 -15.77 11.26
CA LEU A 77 -10.45 -15.45 10.16
C LEU A 77 -10.76 -13.95 10.10
N LEU A 78 -10.96 -13.32 11.26
CA LEU A 78 -11.22 -11.87 11.37
C LEU A 78 -10.01 -11.04 10.92
N GLU A 79 -8.79 -11.45 11.29
CA GLU A 79 -7.53 -10.75 10.97
C GLU A 79 -7.40 -10.44 9.48
N ALA A 80 -7.79 -11.36 8.58
CA ALA A 80 -7.72 -11.19 7.14
C ALA A 80 -8.58 -10.02 6.58
N TYR A 81 -9.58 -9.58 7.34
CA TYR A 81 -10.47 -8.47 6.98
C TYR A 81 -10.15 -7.18 7.74
N THR A 82 -9.19 -7.23 8.67
CA THR A 82 -8.80 -6.08 9.50
C THR A 82 -7.70 -5.26 8.84
N MET A 83 -7.52 -4.04 9.34
CA MET A 83 -6.37 -3.17 9.10
C MET A 83 -5.71 -2.89 10.45
N LEU A 84 -5.03 -3.89 11.02
CA LEU A 84 -4.39 -3.72 12.34
C LEU A 84 -3.36 -2.59 12.36
N GLU A 85 -2.80 -2.24 11.20
CA GLU A 85 -1.91 -1.09 11.05
C GLU A 85 -2.57 0.27 11.32
N ALA A 86 -3.91 0.33 11.29
CA ALA A 86 -4.71 1.51 11.62
C ALA A 86 -5.05 1.63 13.11
N THR A 87 -4.57 0.73 13.97
CA THR A 87 -4.84 0.78 15.43
C THR A 87 -3.76 1.57 16.18
N LYS A 88 -4.12 2.19 17.33
CA LYS A 88 -3.22 3.09 18.09
C LYS A 88 -1.84 2.51 18.43
N ASP A 89 -1.75 1.20 18.69
CA ASP A 89 -0.52 0.53 19.15
C ASP A 89 0.26 -0.15 18.03
N SER A 90 -0.12 0.11 16.77
CA SER A 90 0.54 -0.49 15.60
C SER A 90 2.00 -0.05 15.46
N SER A 91 2.90 -1.00 15.23
CA SER A 91 4.30 -0.72 14.88
C SER A 91 4.45 0.07 13.58
N ALA A 92 3.47 -0.01 12.68
CA ALA A 92 3.46 0.79 11.44
C ALA A 92 3.35 2.29 11.73
N GLN A 93 2.86 2.66 12.92
CA GLN A 93 2.77 4.04 13.37
C GLN A 93 3.97 4.49 14.20
N TYR A 94 5.01 3.67 14.42
CA TYR A 94 6.07 3.99 15.38
C TYR A 94 7.15 4.96 14.84
N PRO A 95 7.50 6.04 15.58
CA PRO A 95 6.88 6.48 16.84
C PRO A 95 5.50 7.12 16.56
N PRO A 96 4.49 6.83 17.40
CA PRO A 96 3.12 7.31 17.17
C PRO A 96 3.07 8.85 17.13
N PRO A 97 2.21 9.44 16.28
CA PRO A 97 2.02 10.88 16.29
C PRO A 97 1.42 11.28 17.64
N GLY A 98 2.21 11.84 18.56
CA GLY A 98 1.75 12.28 19.87
C GLY A 98 1.76 13.79 20.01
N CYS A 99 0.92 14.33 20.91
CA CYS A 99 1.06 15.70 21.35
C CYS A 99 2.43 15.86 22.00
N TYR A 100 3.10 16.99 21.71
CA TYR A 100 4.32 17.30 22.45
C TYR A 100 3.97 17.48 23.93
N PRO A 101 4.82 17.04 24.88
CA PRO A 101 4.53 17.19 26.30
C PRO A 101 4.07 18.60 26.66
N GLU A 102 3.09 18.69 27.55
CA GLU A 102 2.51 19.95 28.04
C GLU A 102 1.78 20.82 27.00
N THR A 103 1.53 20.30 25.79
CA THR A 103 0.71 21.00 24.76
C THR A 103 -0.72 20.47 24.69
N ARG A 104 -1.64 21.25 24.13
CA ARG A 104 -3.06 20.87 23.90
C ARG A 104 -3.81 20.44 25.16
N LEU A 105 -3.38 20.92 26.33
CA LEU A 105 -3.91 20.49 27.63
C LEU A 105 -5.38 20.89 27.82
N LYS A 106 -5.80 22.10 27.40
CA LYS A 106 -7.20 22.52 27.59
C LYS A 106 -8.15 21.70 26.72
N LEU A 107 -7.78 21.42 25.48
CA LEU A 107 -8.58 20.54 24.62
C LEU A 107 -8.66 19.12 25.21
N THR A 108 -7.54 18.56 25.66
CA THR A 108 -7.52 17.23 26.29
C THR A 108 -8.40 17.20 27.54
N ALA A 109 -8.40 18.26 28.34
CA ALA A 109 -9.29 18.41 29.49
C ALA A 109 -10.77 18.50 29.08
N LYS A 110 -11.10 19.24 28.00
CA LYS A 110 -12.46 19.28 27.42
C LYS A 110 -12.91 17.89 26.95
N LEU A 111 -12.06 17.16 26.23
CA LEU A 111 -12.36 15.80 25.75
C LEU A 111 -12.60 14.84 26.94
N LYS A 112 -11.78 14.94 27.98
CA LYS A 112 -11.96 14.19 29.23
C LYS A 112 -13.28 14.55 29.91
N ALA A 113 -13.60 15.84 30.05
CA ALA A 113 -14.85 16.31 30.63
C ALA A 113 -16.07 15.85 29.81
N TRP A 114 -15.97 15.81 28.48
CA TRP A 114 -17.02 15.25 27.62
C TRP A 114 -17.19 13.74 27.89
N LEU A 115 -16.10 12.97 27.98
CA LEU A 115 -16.15 11.52 28.20
C LEU A 115 -16.74 11.14 29.57
N PHE A 116 -16.32 11.79 30.65
CA PHE A 116 -16.68 11.43 32.02
C PHE A 116 -17.77 12.29 32.68
N GLY A 117 -18.02 13.50 32.19
CA GLY A 117 -18.82 14.51 32.90
C GLY A 117 -20.26 14.66 32.42
N GLU A 118 -20.96 15.63 33.02
CA GLU A 118 -22.37 15.99 32.76
C GLU A 118 -22.63 16.58 31.36
N MET A 119 -21.59 16.87 30.58
CA MET A 119 -21.65 17.18 29.14
C MET A 119 -22.01 15.94 28.28
N ALA A 120 -22.34 14.81 28.91
CA ALA A 120 -22.77 13.53 28.35
C ALA A 120 -24.04 13.57 27.48
N LYS A 121 -24.60 14.74 27.17
CA LYS A 121 -25.76 14.86 26.28
C LYS A 121 -25.47 14.28 24.89
N TRP A 122 -24.25 14.47 24.38
CA TRP A 122 -23.89 14.04 23.02
C TRP A 122 -23.02 12.80 23.04
N ARG A 123 -23.44 11.76 22.31
CA ARG A 123 -22.67 10.52 22.15
C ARG A 123 -21.68 10.57 20.99
N MET A 124 -21.77 11.57 20.12
CA MET A 124 -20.76 11.86 19.11
C MET A 124 -20.12 13.23 19.34
N LEU A 125 -18.81 13.33 19.12
CA LEU A 125 -18.07 14.58 19.07
C LEU A 125 -17.23 14.61 17.79
N TRP A 126 -17.47 15.62 16.97
CA TRP A 126 -16.66 15.90 15.78
C TRP A 126 -15.65 17.00 16.08
N VAL A 127 -14.36 16.66 16.02
CA VAL A 127 -13.24 17.61 16.14
C VAL A 127 -12.71 17.91 14.74
N ARG A 128 -12.93 19.15 14.28
CA ARG A 128 -12.58 19.57 12.92
C ARG A 128 -11.43 20.55 12.92
N GLY A 129 -10.60 20.50 11.88
CA GLY A 129 -9.53 21.49 11.70
C GLY A 129 -8.83 21.35 10.37
N ARG A 130 -8.16 22.41 9.92
CA ARG A 130 -7.36 22.42 8.68
C ARG A 130 -6.21 21.41 8.75
N ALA A 131 -5.56 21.16 7.62
CA ALA A 131 -4.36 20.33 7.57
C ALA A 131 -3.30 20.87 8.54
N GLY A 132 -2.62 19.98 9.26
CA GLY A 132 -1.48 20.38 10.10
C GLY A 132 -1.80 21.06 11.43
N THR A 133 -3.05 21.05 11.91
CA THR A 133 -3.41 21.57 13.24
C THR A 133 -3.16 20.58 14.40
N GLY A 134 -2.69 19.37 14.10
CA GLY A 134 -2.35 18.35 15.11
C GLY A 134 -3.50 17.41 15.50
N LYS A 135 -4.53 17.26 14.67
CA LYS A 135 -5.67 16.34 14.92
C LYS A 135 -5.23 14.92 15.29
N SER A 136 -4.43 14.28 14.45
CA SER A 136 -3.94 12.92 14.68
C SER A 136 -3.10 12.80 15.96
N ALA A 137 -2.31 13.82 16.29
CA ALA A 137 -1.54 13.87 17.53
C ALA A 137 -2.44 13.89 18.78
N ILE A 138 -3.53 14.67 18.73
CA ILE A 138 -4.54 14.72 19.79
C ILE A 138 -5.28 13.39 19.87
N ALA A 139 -5.71 12.83 18.72
CA ALA A 139 -6.44 11.57 18.65
C ALA A 139 -5.64 10.42 19.29
N GLN A 140 -4.37 10.29 18.95
CA GLN A 140 -3.46 9.30 19.51
C GLN A 140 -3.22 9.50 21.00
N THR A 141 -2.86 10.71 21.43
CA THR A 141 -2.60 11.01 22.86
C THR A 141 -3.84 10.74 23.72
N PHE A 142 -5.02 11.08 23.19
CA PHE A 142 -6.28 10.84 23.88
C PHE A 142 -6.65 9.36 23.89
N ALA A 143 -6.37 8.61 22.82
CA ALA A 143 -6.55 7.16 22.77
C ALA A 143 -5.71 6.45 23.84
N GLU A 144 -4.42 6.83 23.97
CA GLU A 144 -3.51 6.32 25.00
C GLU A 144 -4.02 6.65 26.41
N SER A 145 -4.49 7.88 26.63
CA SER A 145 -5.07 8.29 27.91
C SER A 145 -6.33 7.48 28.26
N CYS A 146 -7.22 7.24 27.28
CA CYS A 146 -8.44 6.46 27.46
C CYS A 146 -8.17 4.99 27.76
N ASP A 147 -7.09 4.43 27.21
CA ASP A 147 -6.64 3.07 27.50
C ASP A 147 -6.22 2.95 28.97
N GLY A 148 -5.43 3.91 29.46
CA GLY A 148 -5.06 4.01 30.87
C GLY A 148 -6.25 4.21 31.82
N TRP A 149 -7.36 4.76 31.33
CA TRP A 149 -8.60 4.91 32.09
C TRP A 149 -9.57 3.72 31.95
N GLY A 150 -9.23 2.69 31.16
CA GLY A 150 -10.14 1.56 30.88
C GLY A 150 -11.41 1.98 30.12
N ARG A 151 -11.33 3.05 29.32
CA ARG A 151 -12.44 3.60 28.54
C ARG A 151 -12.28 3.43 27.03
N HIS A 152 -11.13 2.97 26.55
CA HIS A 152 -10.86 2.79 25.13
C HIS A 152 -11.56 1.54 24.58
N GLY A 153 -12.55 1.72 23.71
CA GLY A 153 -13.23 0.62 23.01
C GLY A 153 -12.54 0.24 21.70
N GLY A 154 -11.83 1.19 21.08
CA GLY A 154 -11.08 0.98 19.84
C GLY A 154 -10.77 2.29 19.12
N SER A 155 -9.81 2.23 18.20
CA SER A 155 -9.43 3.36 17.35
C SER A 155 -9.14 2.92 15.91
N TYR A 156 -9.37 3.84 14.97
CA TYR A 156 -9.01 3.66 13.57
C TYR A 156 -8.41 4.96 13.03
N PHE A 157 -7.14 4.90 12.63
CA PHE A 157 -6.38 6.00 12.06
C PHE A 157 -6.30 5.84 10.54
N PHE A 158 -7.13 6.58 9.83
CA PHE A 158 -7.07 6.64 8.38
C PHE A 158 -5.78 7.32 7.93
N SER A 159 -5.25 6.90 6.78
CA SER A 159 -4.05 7.52 6.21
C SER A 159 -3.94 7.24 4.72
N ARG A 160 -3.99 8.30 3.91
CA ARG A 160 -3.76 8.20 2.45
C ARG A 160 -2.32 7.77 2.14
N ILE A 161 -1.35 8.30 2.88
CA ILE A 161 0.07 7.97 2.75
C ILE A 161 0.32 6.49 3.03
N ALA A 162 -0.24 5.96 4.11
CA ALA A 162 -0.02 4.56 4.52
C ALA A 162 -1.06 3.59 3.93
N GLY A 163 -1.90 4.02 2.98
CA GLY A 163 -2.91 3.17 2.34
C GLY A 163 -4.05 2.72 3.25
N ARG A 164 -4.21 3.30 4.44
CA ARG A 164 -5.25 2.96 5.43
C ARG A 164 -6.54 3.72 5.12
N THR A 165 -7.12 3.52 3.93
CA THR A 165 -8.20 4.37 3.39
C THR A 165 -9.54 3.67 3.20
N LYS A 166 -9.61 2.35 3.40
CA LYS A 166 -10.78 1.54 3.06
C LYS A 166 -11.86 1.56 4.14
N LEU A 167 -13.12 1.60 3.69
CA LEU A 167 -14.30 1.44 4.54
C LEU A 167 -14.45 0.01 5.04
N GLU A 168 -14.18 -0.97 4.17
CA GLU A 168 -14.45 -2.39 4.43
C GLU A 168 -13.64 -2.94 5.59
N THR A 169 -12.52 -2.29 5.93
CA THR A 169 -11.63 -2.69 7.02
C THR A 169 -11.99 -2.05 8.35
N VAL A 170 -12.82 -0.99 8.38
CA VAL A 170 -13.13 -0.23 9.60
C VAL A 170 -13.84 -1.11 10.62
N ILE A 171 -14.97 -1.71 10.23
CA ILE A 171 -15.79 -2.50 11.16
C ILE A 171 -15.05 -3.74 11.67
N PRO A 172 -14.42 -4.57 10.83
CA PRO A 172 -13.64 -5.72 11.31
C PRO A 172 -12.53 -5.32 12.29
N THR A 173 -11.85 -4.20 12.05
CA THR A 173 -10.77 -3.70 12.93
C THR A 173 -11.29 -3.24 14.29
N LEU A 174 -12.45 -2.58 14.32
CA LEU A 174 -13.10 -2.20 15.59
C LEU A 174 -13.62 -3.43 16.34
N VAL A 175 -14.20 -4.40 15.64
CA VAL A 175 -14.65 -5.68 16.24
C VAL A 175 -13.48 -6.42 16.87
N TYR A 176 -12.33 -6.47 16.19
CA TYR A 176 -11.11 -7.08 16.71
C TYR A 176 -10.66 -6.43 18.03
N GLN A 177 -10.63 -5.09 18.08
CA GLN A 177 -10.24 -4.33 19.28
C GLN A 177 -11.23 -4.52 20.43
N LEU A 178 -12.54 -4.41 20.17
CA LEU A 178 -13.58 -4.64 21.17
C LEU A 178 -13.51 -6.05 21.76
N ALA A 179 -13.25 -7.06 20.92
CA ALA A 179 -13.12 -8.45 21.35
C ALA A 179 -11.79 -8.74 22.06
N HIS A 180 -10.79 -7.87 21.92
CA HIS A 180 -9.60 -7.91 22.76
C HIS A 180 -9.87 -7.27 24.14
N ALA A 181 -10.60 -6.14 24.16
CA ALA A 181 -10.88 -5.38 25.37
C ALA A 181 -11.95 -6.02 26.28
N ILE A 182 -12.93 -6.74 25.71
CA ILE A 182 -14.13 -7.21 26.43
C ILE A 182 -14.30 -8.73 26.26
N PRO A 183 -13.96 -9.55 27.27
CA PRO A 183 -14.05 -11.01 27.19
C PRO A 183 -15.46 -11.55 26.88
N GLU A 184 -16.51 -10.93 27.41
CA GLU A 184 -17.89 -11.39 27.14
C GLU A 184 -18.32 -11.09 25.71
N TYR A 185 -17.92 -9.94 25.16
CA TYR A 185 -18.14 -9.61 23.75
C TYR A 185 -17.36 -10.55 22.85
N LYS A 186 -16.11 -10.89 23.23
CA LYS A 186 -15.32 -11.89 22.53
C LYS A 186 -16.04 -13.21 22.39
N ALA A 187 -16.69 -13.70 23.45
CA ALA A 187 -17.43 -14.95 23.43
C ALA A 187 -18.64 -14.90 22.47
N LEU A 188 -19.39 -13.78 22.48
CA LEU A 188 -20.52 -13.57 21.57
C LEU A 188 -20.09 -13.55 20.11
N ILE A 189 -19.08 -12.76 19.77
CA ILE A 189 -18.58 -12.65 18.39
C ILE A 189 -17.93 -13.95 17.92
N SER A 190 -17.21 -14.66 18.82
CA SER A 190 -16.64 -15.96 18.50
C SER A 190 -17.73 -16.95 18.08
N THR A 191 -18.85 -16.96 18.80
CA THR A 191 -20.00 -17.82 18.48
C THR A 191 -20.69 -17.40 17.18
N GLU A 192 -20.94 -16.10 17.01
CA GLU A 192 -21.60 -15.55 15.81
C GLU A 192 -20.80 -15.86 14.52
N LEU A 193 -19.49 -15.63 14.54
CA LEU A 193 -18.62 -15.86 13.39
C LEU A 193 -18.33 -17.36 13.15
N ALA A 194 -18.34 -18.19 14.20
CA ALA A 194 -18.27 -19.64 14.03
C ALA A 194 -19.52 -20.18 13.33
N ASN A 195 -20.69 -19.61 13.62
CA ASN A 195 -21.95 -19.99 12.98
C ASN A 195 -22.10 -19.42 11.56
N ASN A 196 -21.63 -18.19 11.32
CA ASN A 196 -21.76 -17.53 10.02
C ASN A 196 -20.53 -16.66 9.68
N SER A 197 -19.48 -17.30 9.15
CA SER A 197 -18.27 -16.61 8.73
C SER A 197 -18.47 -15.70 7.50
N LEU A 198 -19.55 -15.87 6.73
CA LEU A 198 -19.88 -15.01 5.58
C LEU A 198 -20.19 -13.57 6.00
N LEU A 199 -20.49 -13.32 7.28
CA LEU A 199 -20.69 -11.97 7.81
C LEU A 199 -19.50 -11.04 7.51
N LEU A 200 -18.27 -11.56 7.50
CA LEU A 200 -17.06 -10.79 7.18
C LEU A 200 -16.97 -10.34 5.71
N ARG A 201 -17.80 -10.92 4.83
CA ARG A 201 -17.91 -10.55 3.41
C ARG A 201 -19.15 -9.70 3.12
N ASN A 202 -20.03 -9.52 4.10
CA ASN A 202 -21.22 -8.70 3.94
C ASN A 202 -20.87 -7.21 3.89
N SER A 203 -21.86 -6.39 3.51
CA SER A 203 -21.71 -4.94 3.50
C SER A 203 -21.32 -4.39 4.89
N PRO A 204 -20.57 -3.27 4.95
CA PRO A 204 -20.18 -2.64 6.21
C PRO A 204 -21.36 -2.34 7.15
N ILE A 205 -22.54 -1.99 6.61
CA ILE A 205 -23.76 -1.75 7.40
C ILE A 205 -24.19 -3.01 8.15
N VAL A 206 -24.23 -4.14 7.44
CA VAL A 206 -24.64 -5.43 8.02
C VAL A 206 -23.63 -5.86 9.06
N GLN A 207 -22.33 -5.70 8.79
CA GLN A 207 -21.27 -5.95 9.76
C GLN A 207 -21.43 -5.08 11.01
N PHE A 208 -21.64 -3.77 10.84
CA PHE A 208 -21.79 -2.85 11.96
C PHE A 208 -22.96 -3.23 12.87
N LYS A 209 -24.11 -3.56 12.26
CA LYS A 209 -25.29 -4.00 13.00
C LYS A 209 -25.06 -5.33 13.73
N ARG A 210 -24.65 -6.37 12.99
CA ARG A 210 -24.54 -7.76 13.51
C ARG A 210 -23.36 -7.97 14.44
N LEU A 211 -22.25 -7.25 14.21
CA LEU A 211 -21.01 -7.47 14.94
C LEU A 211 -20.78 -6.42 16.02
N ILE A 212 -21.30 -5.19 15.92
CA ILE A 212 -21.09 -4.15 16.96
C ILE A 212 -22.39 -3.88 17.72
N ILE A 213 -23.46 -3.48 17.03
CA ILE A 213 -24.69 -3.00 17.69
C ILE A 213 -25.38 -4.12 18.48
N GLU A 214 -25.78 -5.21 17.81
CA GLU A 214 -26.56 -6.28 18.44
C GLU A 214 -25.83 -6.94 19.62
N PRO A 215 -24.52 -7.29 19.52
CA PRO A 215 -23.80 -7.93 20.62
C PRO A 215 -23.57 -6.99 21.81
N LEU A 216 -23.23 -5.72 21.57
CA LEU A 216 -23.06 -4.75 22.66
C LEU A 216 -24.39 -4.40 23.35
N SER A 217 -25.49 -4.33 22.60
CA SER A 217 -26.82 -4.10 23.18
C SER A 217 -27.28 -5.30 24.03
N ALA A 218 -27.00 -6.53 23.58
CA ALA A 218 -27.26 -7.73 24.38
C ALA A 218 -26.44 -7.70 25.69
N LEU A 219 -25.17 -7.34 25.60
CA LEU A 219 -24.30 -7.23 26.75
C LEU A 219 -24.70 -6.12 27.71
N GLN A 220 -25.13 -4.96 27.21
CA GLN A 220 -25.55 -3.86 28.07
C GLN A 220 -26.77 -4.24 28.91
N ARG A 221 -27.73 -4.96 28.33
CA ARG A 221 -28.92 -5.43 29.05
C ARG A 221 -28.60 -6.46 30.13
N GLN A 222 -27.56 -7.26 29.93
CA GLN A 222 -27.15 -8.31 30.88
C GLN A 222 -26.21 -7.77 31.97
N CYS A 223 -25.25 -6.95 31.58
CA CYS A 223 -24.23 -6.38 32.43
C CYS A 223 -23.97 -4.93 31.96
N PRO A 224 -24.69 -3.96 32.54
CA PRO A 224 -24.53 -2.56 32.20
C PRO A 224 -23.08 -2.13 32.33
N ARG A 225 -22.53 -1.56 31.27
CA ARG A 225 -21.18 -1.02 31.22
C ARG A 225 -21.23 0.50 31.15
N GLU A 226 -20.17 1.10 31.67
CA GLU A 226 -19.92 2.52 31.49
C GLU A 226 -19.49 2.79 30.03
N PRO A 227 -19.72 4.02 29.52
CA PRO A 227 -19.45 4.33 28.12
C PRO A 227 -17.97 4.18 27.75
N MET A 228 -17.71 3.52 26.64
CA MET A 228 -16.39 3.41 26.01
C MET A 228 -16.31 4.32 24.79
N ILE A 229 -15.10 4.74 24.44
CA ILE A 229 -14.85 5.61 23.30
C ILE A 229 -14.33 4.82 22.09
N ILE A 230 -14.89 5.11 20.92
CA ILE A 230 -14.37 4.76 19.61
C ILE A 230 -13.81 6.02 18.95
N ILE A 231 -12.55 5.98 18.55
CA ILE A 231 -11.87 7.13 17.93
C ILE A 231 -11.66 6.85 16.44
N LEU A 232 -12.15 7.73 15.57
CA LEU A 232 -11.88 7.69 14.13
C LEU A 232 -11.07 8.93 13.76
N ASP A 233 -9.80 8.76 13.43
CA ASP A 233 -8.93 9.85 13.02
C ASP A 233 -8.75 9.89 11.50
N GLY A 234 -8.89 11.08 10.91
CA GLY A 234 -8.72 11.28 9.47
C GLY A 234 -9.88 10.76 8.63
N LEU A 235 -11.14 10.94 9.03
CA LEU A 235 -12.28 10.47 8.23
C LEU A 235 -12.25 10.98 6.78
N ASP A 236 -11.75 12.20 6.55
CA ASP A 236 -11.53 12.78 5.21
C ASP A 236 -10.49 12.02 4.36
N GLU A 237 -9.68 11.16 4.98
CA GLU A 237 -8.71 10.30 4.31
C GLU A 237 -9.28 8.92 3.94
N CYS A 238 -10.53 8.61 4.31
CA CYS A 238 -11.23 7.45 3.80
C CYS A 238 -11.59 7.66 2.32
N LYS A 239 -11.31 6.67 1.47
CA LYS A 239 -11.41 6.80 0.02
C LYS A 239 -12.88 6.83 -0.42
N GLY A 240 -13.30 7.97 -0.97
CA GLY A 240 -14.60 8.20 -1.57
C GLY A 240 -15.58 8.90 -0.62
N GLU A 241 -16.21 9.98 -1.08
CA GLU A 241 -17.18 10.74 -0.28
C GLU A 241 -18.32 9.85 0.23
N ASP A 242 -18.86 8.98 -0.64
CA ASP A 242 -19.93 8.03 -0.27
C ASP A 242 -19.51 7.11 0.88
N ALA A 243 -18.27 6.63 0.89
CA ALA A 243 -17.75 5.78 1.96
C ALA A 243 -17.67 6.52 3.30
N GLN A 244 -17.23 7.78 3.28
CA GLN A 244 -17.18 8.63 4.46
C GLN A 244 -18.59 8.91 5.00
N LEU A 245 -19.53 9.25 4.11
CA LEU A 245 -20.93 9.48 4.47
C LEU A 245 -21.58 8.21 5.02
N LYS A 246 -21.23 7.04 4.48
CA LYS A 246 -21.72 5.75 4.97
C LYS A 246 -21.29 5.46 6.40
N ILE A 247 -20.07 5.81 6.79
CA ILE A 247 -19.60 5.70 8.18
C ILE A 247 -20.47 6.57 9.08
N LEU A 248 -20.72 7.82 8.69
CA LEU A 248 -21.55 8.73 9.46
C LEU A 248 -23.01 8.27 9.56
N GLU A 249 -23.58 7.77 8.46
CA GLU A 249 -24.94 7.21 8.43
C GLU A 249 -25.07 6.06 9.43
N MET A 250 -24.18 5.06 9.35
CA MET A 250 -24.15 3.91 10.27
C MET A 250 -24.11 4.37 11.73
N ILE A 251 -23.18 5.27 12.07
CA ILE A 251 -23.04 5.74 13.44
C ILE A 251 -24.29 6.52 13.85
N SER A 252 -24.75 7.48 13.05
CA SER A 252 -25.91 8.32 13.38
C SER A 252 -27.20 7.50 13.55
N ASP A 253 -27.37 6.44 12.77
CA ASP A 253 -28.49 5.50 12.90
C ASP A 253 -28.42 4.71 14.19
N SER A 254 -27.22 4.25 14.59
CA SER A 254 -27.04 3.57 15.87
C SER A 254 -27.35 4.49 17.05
N LEU A 255 -27.00 5.77 16.96
CA LEU A 255 -27.36 6.75 17.97
C LEU A 255 -28.89 6.88 18.06
N ARG A 256 -29.60 6.99 16.94
CA ARG A 256 -31.07 7.14 16.97
C ARG A 256 -31.81 5.90 17.46
N THR A 257 -31.33 4.70 17.12
CA THR A 257 -32.08 3.45 17.29
C THR A 257 -31.67 2.62 18.50
N SER A 258 -30.44 2.81 19.00
CA SER A 258 -29.85 1.98 20.06
C SER A 258 -29.32 2.87 21.19
N LEU A 259 -30.26 3.35 22.02
CA LEU A 259 -30.00 4.36 23.06
C LEU A 259 -29.15 3.85 24.23
N ASP A 260 -29.14 2.54 24.45
CA ASP A 260 -28.44 1.86 25.53
C ASP A 260 -26.99 1.47 25.18
N LEU A 261 -26.55 1.63 23.92
CA LEU A 261 -25.18 1.29 23.53
C LEU A 261 -24.15 2.05 24.39
N PRO A 262 -23.21 1.37 25.07
CA PRO A 262 -22.17 2.01 25.87
C PRO A 262 -21.02 2.53 25.00
N LEU A 263 -21.34 3.22 23.90
CA LEU A 263 -20.37 3.74 22.93
C LEU A 263 -20.49 5.25 22.76
N ARG A 264 -19.34 5.91 22.72
CA ARG A 264 -19.18 7.29 22.28
C ARG A 264 -18.23 7.35 21.10
N TRP A 265 -18.51 8.25 20.17
CA TRP A 265 -17.76 8.39 18.92
C TRP A 265 -17.01 9.72 18.90
N LEU A 266 -15.69 9.66 18.85
CA LEU A 266 -14.84 10.82 18.65
C LEU A 266 -14.26 10.77 17.25
N ILE A 267 -14.64 11.72 16.42
CA ILE A 267 -14.27 11.72 15.00
C ILE A 267 -13.43 12.96 14.72
N PHE A 268 -12.25 12.77 14.13
CA PHE A 268 -11.40 13.84 13.65
C PHE A 268 -11.43 13.86 12.12
N SER A 269 -11.63 15.06 11.55
CA SER A 269 -11.51 15.24 10.10
C SER A 269 -11.21 16.68 9.71
N ARG A 270 -10.87 16.88 8.43
CA ARG A 270 -11.01 18.18 7.78
C ARG A 270 -12.49 18.53 7.58
N PRO A 271 -12.86 19.82 7.60
CA PRO A 271 -14.23 20.26 7.41
C PRO A 271 -14.59 20.34 5.91
N GLU A 272 -14.40 19.24 5.18
CA GLU A 272 -14.78 19.15 3.76
C GLU A 272 -16.28 19.39 3.56
N PRO A 273 -16.72 19.98 2.44
CA PRO A 273 -18.10 20.47 2.30
C PRO A 273 -19.20 19.44 2.60
N HIS A 274 -19.05 18.21 2.12
CA HIS A 274 -20.00 17.11 2.34
C HIS A 274 -19.99 16.61 3.78
N LEU A 275 -18.81 16.46 4.41
CA LEU A 275 -18.69 16.12 5.83
C LEU A 275 -19.31 17.20 6.71
N LYS A 276 -18.99 18.47 6.44
CA LYS A 276 -19.54 19.62 7.16
C LYS A 276 -21.05 19.59 7.12
N ARG A 277 -21.64 19.51 5.93
CA ARG A 277 -23.11 19.43 5.74
C ARG A 277 -23.73 18.31 6.58
N THR A 278 -23.15 17.11 6.50
CA THR A 278 -23.67 15.91 7.17
C THR A 278 -23.56 16.01 8.69
N PHE A 279 -22.40 16.37 9.21
CA PHE A 279 -22.22 16.56 10.65
C PHE A 279 -23.15 17.60 11.23
N PHE A 280 -23.47 18.69 10.51
CA PHE A 280 -24.44 19.69 10.98
C PHE A 280 -25.89 19.19 11.02
N GLN A 281 -26.23 18.13 10.29
CA GLN A 281 -27.57 17.51 10.31
C GLN A 281 -27.73 16.49 11.45
N ILE A 282 -26.63 15.96 12.01
CA ILE A 282 -26.68 15.00 13.11
C ILE A 282 -26.98 15.71 14.43
N GLN A 283 -28.14 15.45 15.02
CA GLN A 283 -28.58 16.10 16.27
C GLN A 283 -27.73 15.69 17.49
N ASP A 284 -27.38 14.41 17.60
CA ASP A 284 -26.60 13.83 18.71
C ASP A 284 -25.08 13.93 18.48
N CYS A 285 -24.63 15.09 17.97
CA CYS A 285 -23.23 15.37 17.68
C CYS A 285 -22.83 16.74 18.23
N ALA A 286 -21.88 16.74 19.18
CA ALA A 286 -21.12 17.94 19.56
C ALA A 286 -20.06 18.25 18.50
N ARG A 287 -19.62 19.51 18.41
CA ARG A 287 -18.71 19.99 17.37
C ARG A 287 -17.67 20.90 18.01
N GLU A 288 -16.40 20.55 17.87
CA GLU A 288 -15.26 21.34 18.33
C GLU A 288 -14.38 21.69 17.13
N GLU A 289 -13.91 22.94 17.07
CA GLU A 289 -13.04 23.40 16.01
C GLU A 289 -11.64 23.70 16.54
N LEU A 290 -10.63 23.09 15.92
CA LEU A 290 -9.23 23.39 16.18
C LEU A 290 -8.85 24.66 15.45
N THR A 291 -9.10 25.79 16.10
CA THR A 291 -8.66 27.10 15.67
C THR A 291 -7.21 27.34 16.08
N ILE A 292 -6.56 28.25 15.38
CA ILE A 292 -5.22 28.73 15.73
C ILE A 292 -5.40 30.00 16.50
N ASP A 293 -5.55 29.82 17.81
CA ASP A 293 -5.75 30.87 18.79
C ASP A 293 -4.42 31.19 19.51
N ALA A 294 -4.49 32.00 20.57
CA ALA A 294 -3.32 32.31 21.39
C ALA A 294 -2.71 31.04 22.01
N GLU A 295 -3.52 30.13 22.53
CA GLU A 295 -3.05 28.88 23.15
C GLU A 295 -2.34 27.97 22.14
N CYS A 296 -2.88 27.84 20.93
CA CYS A 296 -2.23 27.09 19.87
C CYS A 296 -0.86 27.67 19.49
N ARG A 297 -0.71 29.00 19.54
CA ARG A 297 0.57 29.67 19.29
C ARG A 297 1.55 29.43 20.43
N ASP A 298 1.11 29.50 21.68
CA ASP A 298 1.91 29.20 22.86
C ASP A 298 2.40 27.73 22.84
N ASP A 299 1.51 26.79 22.49
CA ASP A 299 1.83 25.36 22.34
C ASP A 299 2.90 25.12 21.27
N VAL A 300 2.79 25.79 20.12
CA VAL A 300 3.76 25.68 19.02
C VAL A 300 5.09 26.32 19.39
N GLU A 301 5.09 27.44 20.11
CA GLU A 301 6.31 28.04 20.65
C GLU A 301 7.00 27.09 21.64
N HIS A 302 6.24 26.50 22.56
CA HIS A 302 6.76 25.54 23.54
C HIS A 302 7.39 24.32 22.83
N TYR A 303 6.68 23.77 21.84
CA TYR A 303 7.20 22.69 20.97
C TYR A 303 8.50 23.09 20.27
N ALA A 304 8.54 24.28 19.64
CA ALA A 304 9.71 24.77 18.94
C ALA A 304 10.90 24.96 19.88
N ARG A 305 10.67 25.54 21.07
CA ARG A 305 11.69 25.74 22.10
C ARG A 305 12.29 24.42 22.55
N GLY A 306 11.45 23.41 22.82
CA GLY A 306 11.89 22.08 23.19
C GLY A 306 12.75 21.40 22.12
N ARG A 307 12.34 21.51 20.84
CA ARG A 307 13.12 21.00 19.70
C ARG A 307 14.46 21.71 19.54
N VAL A 308 14.49 23.03 19.69
CA VAL A 308 15.72 23.84 19.65
C VAL A 308 16.69 23.45 20.76
N LEU A 309 16.19 23.26 21.99
CA LEU A 309 17.02 22.78 23.12
C LEU A 309 17.64 21.42 22.82
N LYS A 310 16.88 20.51 22.18
CA LYS A 310 17.41 19.21 21.74
C LYS A 310 18.51 19.36 20.68
N PHE A 311 18.36 20.27 19.72
CA PHE A 311 19.41 20.55 18.73
C PHE A 311 20.68 21.08 19.40
N LYS A 312 20.54 22.02 20.32
CA LYS A 312 21.67 22.56 21.09
C LYS A 312 22.41 21.49 21.90
N ALA A 313 21.67 20.55 22.50
CA ALA A 313 22.26 19.43 23.23
C ALA A 313 22.94 18.41 22.29
N THR A 314 22.42 18.21 21.09
CA THR A 314 22.92 17.23 20.12
C THR A 314 24.14 17.75 19.34
N TYR A 315 24.14 19.04 19.02
CA TYR A 315 25.13 19.72 18.17
C TYR A 315 25.87 20.81 18.96
N SER A 316 26.24 20.51 20.21
CA SER A 316 26.84 21.48 21.15
C SER A 316 28.20 22.02 20.69
N ASP A 317 28.85 21.32 19.77
CA ASP A 317 30.12 21.66 19.15
C ASP A 317 30.01 22.79 18.11
N VAL A 318 28.86 22.92 17.45
CA VAL A 318 28.60 23.92 16.41
C VAL A 318 27.53 24.95 16.80
N THR A 319 26.83 24.75 17.91
CA THR A 319 25.80 25.68 18.41
C THR A 319 26.38 26.60 19.49
N PRO A 320 26.46 27.92 19.25
CA PRO A 320 26.87 28.89 20.27
C PRO A 320 26.02 28.82 21.54
N THR A 321 26.58 29.23 22.68
CA THR A 321 25.90 29.21 23.98
C THR A 321 24.64 30.07 24.00
N ASP A 322 24.57 31.12 23.21
CA ASP A 322 23.43 32.02 23.03
C ASP A 322 22.55 31.65 21.83
N TRP A 323 22.84 30.55 21.13
CA TRP A 323 22.04 30.12 19.98
C TRP A 323 20.76 29.38 20.39
N PRO A 324 19.65 29.61 19.65
CA PRO A 324 19.44 30.74 18.74
C PRO A 324 19.25 32.04 19.54
N SER A 325 19.58 33.18 18.93
CA SER A 325 19.26 34.47 19.54
C SER A 325 17.75 34.55 19.80
N GLN A 326 17.35 35.25 20.86
CA GLN A 326 15.92 35.40 21.18
C GLN A 326 15.16 36.07 20.02
N GLU A 327 15.83 36.96 19.27
CA GLU A 327 15.29 37.60 18.08
C GLU A 327 15.02 36.59 16.96
N ASP A 328 16.00 35.75 16.62
CA ASP A 328 15.86 34.75 15.55
C ASP A 328 14.86 33.65 15.90
N PHE A 329 14.81 33.25 17.17
CA PHE A 329 13.77 32.35 17.66
C PHE A 329 12.38 33.00 17.50
N GLN A 330 12.23 34.28 17.84
CA GLN A 330 10.95 34.97 17.69
C GLN A 330 10.55 35.13 16.22
N LYS A 331 11.50 35.38 15.31
CA LYS A 331 11.23 35.40 13.86
C LYS A 331 10.68 34.05 13.39
N LEU A 332 11.28 32.94 13.82
CA LEU A 332 10.80 31.59 13.49
C LEU A 332 9.38 31.35 14.02
N VAL A 333 9.13 31.63 15.30
CA VAL A 333 7.81 31.43 15.93
C VAL A 333 6.74 32.28 15.24
N THR A 334 7.08 33.52 14.89
CA THR A 334 6.19 34.44 14.18
C THR A 334 5.88 33.91 12.78
N ALA A 335 6.87 33.41 12.05
CA ALA A 335 6.69 32.87 10.70
C ALA A 335 5.83 31.60 10.66
N VAL A 336 5.95 30.72 11.66
CA VAL A 336 5.13 29.50 11.72
C VAL A 336 3.72 29.77 12.24
N SER A 337 3.48 30.91 12.89
CA SER A 337 2.18 31.44 13.30
C SER A 337 1.21 30.43 13.94
N GLY A 338 1.72 29.53 14.79
CA GLY A 338 0.89 28.50 15.46
C GLY A 338 0.52 27.29 14.60
N HIS A 339 1.17 27.10 13.45
CA HIS A 339 0.98 25.91 12.60
C HIS A 339 1.98 24.81 12.91
N PHE A 340 1.50 23.73 13.53
CA PHE A 340 2.34 22.59 13.88
C PHE A 340 3.06 21.96 12.70
N VAL A 341 2.39 21.77 11.55
CA VAL A 341 3.05 21.17 10.37
C VAL A 341 4.16 22.05 9.81
N LEU A 342 3.94 23.37 9.79
CA LEU A 342 4.93 24.33 9.30
C LEU A 342 6.11 24.37 10.27
N ALA A 343 5.85 24.48 11.57
CA ALA A 343 6.86 24.41 12.61
C ALA A 343 7.65 23.09 12.57
N ALA A 344 6.98 21.94 12.46
CA ALA A 344 7.63 20.65 12.40
C ALA A 344 8.50 20.51 11.15
N THR A 345 8.02 20.94 9.98
CA THR A 345 8.81 20.90 8.72
C THR A 345 10.04 21.82 8.82
N SER A 346 9.87 23.04 9.32
CA SER A 346 10.96 23.98 9.58
C SER A 346 11.99 23.43 10.57
N LEU A 347 11.55 22.83 11.67
CA LEU A 347 12.45 22.24 12.68
C LEU A 347 13.12 20.97 12.18
N ASN A 348 12.48 20.18 11.32
CA ASN A 348 13.11 19.03 10.68
C ASN A 348 14.19 19.48 9.67
N TYR A 349 14.00 20.60 8.99
CA TYR A 349 15.02 21.24 8.16
C TYR A 349 16.21 21.73 8.99
N ILE A 350 15.95 22.48 10.06
CA ILE A 350 16.99 22.98 10.97
C ILE A 350 17.81 21.83 11.58
N GLY A 351 17.14 20.75 11.98
CA GLY A 351 17.74 19.60 12.63
C GLY A 351 18.23 18.50 11.70
N ASP A 352 18.46 18.76 10.41
CA ASP A 352 18.88 17.74 9.45
C ASP A 352 20.25 17.13 9.85
N PRO A 353 20.30 15.81 10.15
CA PRO A 353 21.54 15.14 10.51
C PRO A 353 22.62 15.14 9.43
N ASP A 354 22.25 15.19 8.15
CA ASP A 354 23.23 15.16 7.05
C ASP A 354 23.95 16.51 6.90
N LYS A 355 23.30 17.60 7.32
CA LYS A 355 23.88 18.94 7.35
C LYS A 355 24.60 19.20 8.67
N ALA A 356 24.11 18.63 9.77
CA ALA A 356 24.66 18.70 11.12
C ALA A 356 25.04 20.11 11.60
N ASN A 357 24.34 21.14 11.11
CA ASN A 357 24.63 22.55 11.40
C ASN A 357 23.33 23.35 11.59
N PRO A 358 22.65 23.20 12.75
CA PRO A 358 21.40 23.91 13.03
C PRO A 358 21.50 25.44 12.90
N PRO A 359 22.59 26.12 13.31
CA PRO A 359 22.70 27.56 13.12
C PRO A 359 22.67 28.02 11.66
N ALA A 360 23.44 27.38 10.78
CA ALA A 360 23.44 27.74 9.36
C ALA A 360 22.09 27.42 8.69
N GLN A 361 21.45 26.32 9.07
CA GLN A 361 20.14 25.95 8.57
C GLN A 361 19.05 26.94 9.02
N LEU A 362 19.07 27.38 10.29
CA LEU A 362 18.16 28.41 10.79
C LEU A 362 18.35 29.74 10.05
N ASP A 363 19.58 30.20 9.85
CA ASP A 363 19.86 31.44 9.11
C ASP A 363 19.34 31.38 7.67
N ALA A 364 19.58 30.27 6.96
CA ALA A 364 19.07 30.07 5.60
C ALA A 364 17.53 30.11 5.56
N LEU A 365 16.88 29.43 6.51
CA LEU A 365 15.42 29.39 6.61
C LEU A 365 14.83 30.77 6.91
N LEU A 366 15.41 31.53 7.84
CA LEU A 366 14.93 32.87 8.18
C LEU A 366 15.10 33.85 7.02
N LYS A 367 16.22 33.78 6.29
CA LYS A 367 16.43 34.57 5.06
C LYS A 367 15.38 34.26 4.01
N PHE A 368 15.04 32.98 3.82
CA PHE A 368 13.95 32.57 2.93
C PHE A 368 12.60 33.12 3.41
N MET A 369 12.24 32.89 4.67
CA MET A 369 10.95 33.32 5.23
C MET A 369 10.74 34.83 5.13
N TYR A 370 11.80 35.62 5.36
CA TYR A 370 11.77 37.06 5.22
C TYR A 370 11.57 37.50 3.76
N ARG A 371 12.37 36.98 2.83
CA ARG A 371 12.31 37.36 1.40
C ARG A 371 11.02 36.97 0.72
N SER A 372 10.41 35.89 1.18
CA SER A 372 9.19 35.35 0.60
C SER A 372 7.94 35.76 1.39
N GLU A 373 8.05 36.63 2.40
CA GLU A 373 6.92 37.14 3.19
C GLU A 373 6.03 36.03 3.79
N VAL A 374 6.63 34.91 4.19
CA VAL A 374 5.92 33.69 4.65
C VAL A 374 4.98 33.98 5.81
N SER A 375 5.30 34.95 6.67
CA SER A 375 4.48 35.36 7.82
C SER A 375 3.22 36.14 7.43
N LEU A 376 3.14 36.66 6.21
CA LEU A 376 1.99 37.42 5.70
C LEU A 376 1.00 36.55 4.91
N ALA A 377 1.44 35.37 4.46
CA ALA A 377 0.64 34.46 3.66
C ALA A 377 -0.41 33.69 4.50
N ASP A 378 -1.46 33.18 3.83
CA ASP A 378 -2.32 32.19 4.49
C ASP A 378 -1.48 30.94 4.81
N PRO A 379 -1.74 30.25 5.91
CA PRO A 379 -0.86 29.18 6.35
C PRO A 379 -0.67 28.00 5.40
N LEU A 380 -1.65 27.74 4.54
CA LEU A 380 -1.50 26.74 3.50
C LEU A 380 -0.48 27.17 2.45
N GLU A 381 -0.52 28.46 2.08
CA GLU A 381 0.43 29.08 1.16
C GLU A 381 1.83 29.13 1.78
N SER A 382 1.97 29.54 3.04
CA SER A 382 3.24 29.48 3.78
C SER A 382 3.88 28.09 3.74
N LEU A 383 3.06 27.04 3.86
CA LEU A 383 3.51 25.65 3.80
C LEU A 383 3.92 25.23 2.38
N ASP A 384 3.15 25.63 1.37
CA ASP A 384 3.45 25.36 -0.06
C ASP A 384 4.73 26.05 -0.51
N MET A 385 4.99 27.25 0.00
CA MET A 385 6.23 27.98 -0.22
C MET A 385 7.42 27.24 0.40
N LEU A 386 7.26 26.74 1.64
CA LEU A 386 8.31 25.95 2.28
C LEU A 386 8.60 24.65 1.52
N TYR A 387 7.57 23.94 1.05
CA TYR A 387 7.76 22.73 0.24
C TYR A 387 8.45 23.02 -1.09
N SER A 388 8.00 24.05 -1.82
CA SER A 388 8.65 24.50 -3.05
C SER A 388 10.11 24.86 -2.82
N TRP A 389 10.41 25.56 -1.72
CA TRP A 389 11.79 25.95 -1.38
C TRP A 389 12.67 24.73 -1.07
N ILE A 390 12.16 23.76 -0.31
CA ILE A 390 12.89 22.50 -0.04
C ILE A 390 13.15 21.74 -1.34
N LEU A 391 12.13 21.60 -2.20
CA LEU A 391 12.26 20.94 -3.51
C LEU A 391 13.23 21.67 -4.43
N GLY A 392 13.31 23.00 -4.34
CA GLY A 392 14.23 23.84 -5.10
C GLY A 392 15.71 23.63 -4.76
N HIS A 393 16.04 22.98 -3.64
CA HIS A 393 17.42 22.60 -3.33
C HIS A 393 17.88 21.34 -4.05
N ILE A 394 16.96 20.57 -4.66
CA ILE A 394 17.30 19.37 -5.40
C ILE A 394 18.05 19.78 -6.67
N SER A 395 19.24 19.21 -6.88
CA SER A 395 20.02 19.43 -8.09
C SER A 395 19.21 19.05 -9.34
N PRO A 396 19.25 19.84 -10.43
CA PRO A 396 18.58 19.50 -11.69
C PRO A 396 18.94 18.11 -12.23
N ILE A 397 20.17 17.63 -11.94
CA ILE A 397 20.65 16.29 -12.34
C ILE A 397 19.87 15.19 -11.61
N LEU A 398 19.54 15.40 -10.34
CA LEU A 398 18.85 14.41 -9.50
C LEU A 398 17.33 14.54 -9.54
N PHE A 399 16.81 15.70 -9.96
CA PHE A 399 15.38 15.98 -9.92
C PHE A 399 14.54 14.93 -10.65
N GLY A 400 14.99 14.47 -11.83
CA GLY A 400 14.30 13.39 -12.55
C GLY A 400 14.20 12.09 -11.74
N THR A 401 15.27 11.71 -11.04
CA THR A 401 15.29 10.55 -10.14
C THR A 401 14.39 10.77 -8.93
N THR A 402 14.46 11.93 -8.29
CA THR A 402 13.59 12.28 -7.15
C THR A 402 12.12 12.23 -7.54
N TRP A 403 11.78 12.79 -8.72
CA TRP A 403 10.44 12.76 -9.28
C TRP A 403 9.96 11.32 -9.47
N ARG A 404 10.78 10.44 -10.05
CA ARG A 404 10.43 9.02 -10.25
C ARG A 404 10.17 8.29 -8.94
N ILE A 405 11.00 8.54 -7.91
CA ILE A 405 10.80 7.97 -6.58
C ILE A 405 9.48 8.46 -5.98
N LEU A 406 9.22 9.77 -6.00
CA LEU A 406 8.00 10.35 -5.47
C LEU A 406 6.75 9.84 -6.23
N ALA A 407 6.82 9.74 -7.56
CA ALA A 407 5.75 9.20 -8.40
C ALA A 407 5.34 7.79 -7.97
N HIS A 408 6.32 6.90 -7.73
CA HIS A 408 6.06 5.55 -7.25
C HIS A 408 5.50 5.54 -5.82
N LEU A 409 5.98 6.41 -4.93
CA LEU A 409 5.45 6.53 -3.57
C LEU A 409 3.99 7.00 -3.54
N PHE A 410 3.52 7.81 -4.49
CA PHE A 410 2.14 8.31 -4.52
C PHE A 410 1.15 7.40 -5.25
N HIS A 411 1.59 6.65 -6.26
CA HIS A 411 0.74 5.72 -7.00
C HIS A 411 0.11 4.62 -6.13
N HIS A 412 0.82 4.21 -5.07
CA HIS A 412 0.37 3.18 -4.13
C HIS A 412 -0.96 3.48 -3.42
N SER A 413 -1.39 4.74 -3.38
CA SER A 413 -2.59 5.15 -2.62
C SER A 413 -3.92 4.86 -3.33
N GLU A 414 -3.93 4.58 -4.64
CA GLU A 414 -5.18 4.51 -5.40
C GLU A 414 -5.78 3.11 -5.56
N LEU A 415 -5.03 2.00 -5.55
CA LEU A 415 -5.51 0.77 -6.21
C LEU A 415 -5.75 -0.49 -5.37
N ARG A 416 -5.31 -0.57 -4.09
CA ARG A 416 -5.80 -1.50 -3.03
C ARG A 416 -4.78 -1.49 -1.84
N PRO A 417 -5.19 -1.51 -0.56
CA PRO A 417 -4.30 -1.55 0.61
C PRO A 417 -3.62 -2.90 0.90
N TYR A 418 -4.21 -4.02 0.49
CA TYR A 418 -3.51 -5.33 0.47
C TYR A 418 -2.44 -5.40 -0.64
N LEU A 419 -2.41 -4.32 -1.43
CA LEU A 419 -1.59 -3.88 -2.55
C LEU A 419 -0.15 -3.50 -2.24
N GLN A 420 0.20 -3.32 -0.94
CA GLN A 420 1.53 -2.84 -0.55
C GLN A 420 2.57 -3.66 -1.32
N ILE A 421 3.48 -2.98 -2.04
CA ILE A 421 4.85 -3.44 -1.92
C ILE A 421 5.03 -3.38 -0.40
N ASP A 422 5.06 -4.54 0.27
CA ASP A 422 5.41 -4.67 1.70
C ASP A 422 6.89 -4.24 1.90
N GLY A 423 7.35 -3.27 1.12
CA GLY A 423 8.70 -3.18 0.64
C GLY A 423 9.29 -1.94 1.20
N SER A 424 10.30 -2.25 1.96
CA SER A 424 11.24 -1.33 2.48
C SER A 424 11.85 -0.45 1.37
N ALA A 425 12.56 0.60 1.77
CA ALA A 425 13.25 1.50 0.84
C ALA A 425 14.10 0.75 -0.21
N GLN A 426 14.61 -0.43 0.16
CA GLN A 426 15.31 -1.36 -0.70
C GLN A 426 14.48 -1.96 -1.84
N ALA A 427 13.28 -2.46 -1.56
CA ALA A 427 12.42 -2.94 -2.61
C ALA A 427 12.11 -1.82 -3.62
N LEU A 428 11.96 -0.58 -3.14
CA LEU A 428 11.69 0.58 -3.99
C LEU A 428 12.88 0.94 -4.89
N TYR A 429 14.11 1.06 -4.38
CA TYR A 429 15.25 1.36 -5.26
C TYR A 429 15.58 0.18 -6.19
N ASN A 430 15.35 -1.06 -5.77
CA ASN A 430 15.48 -2.23 -6.65
C ASN A 430 14.44 -2.16 -7.78
N LEU A 431 13.16 -1.92 -7.47
CA LEU A 431 12.10 -1.73 -8.46
C LEU A 431 12.46 -0.63 -9.47
N LEU A 432 13.01 0.49 -8.99
CA LEU A 432 13.38 1.62 -9.83
C LEU A 432 14.71 1.42 -10.57
N ARG A 433 15.45 0.34 -10.26
CA ARG A 433 16.80 0.03 -10.75
C ARG A 433 17.78 1.16 -10.45
N LEU A 434 17.72 1.66 -9.22
CA LEU A 434 18.59 2.71 -8.73
C LEU A 434 19.70 2.10 -7.87
N GLU A 435 20.90 2.62 -8.04
CA GLU A 435 21.98 2.42 -7.08
C GLU A 435 21.57 3.02 -5.73
N PRO A 436 21.85 2.36 -4.59
CA PRO A 436 21.51 2.88 -3.27
C PRO A 436 22.03 4.30 -3.03
N SER A 437 23.25 4.60 -3.48
CA SER A 437 23.85 5.94 -3.36
C SER A 437 23.00 7.01 -4.05
N ILE A 438 22.57 6.75 -5.28
CA ILE A 438 21.72 7.66 -6.07
C ILE A 438 20.34 7.81 -5.44
N PHE A 439 19.76 6.73 -4.90
CA PHE A 439 18.48 6.80 -4.19
C PHE A 439 18.56 7.71 -2.96
N TYR A 440 19.60 7.54 -2.13
CA TYR A 440 19.79 8.39 -0.94
C TYR A 440 20.16 9.83 -1.30
N GLU A 441 20.93 10.04 -2.36
CA GLU A 441 21.26 11.37 -2.84
C GLU A 441 20.03 12.12 -3.36
N ALA A 442 19.19 11.45 -4.15
CA ALA A 442 17.96 12.00 -4.71
C ALA A 442 16.92 12.38 -3.65
N LEU A 443 16.90 11.68 -2.51
CA LEU A 443 15.98 11.99 -1.40
C LEU A 443 16.60 12.86 -0.31
N ARG A 444 17.89 13.19 -0.37
CA ARG A 444 18.63 13.88 0.70
C ARG A 444 17.94 15.17 1.15
N GLU A 445 17.60 16.03 0.21
CA GLU A 445 16.96 17.32 0.51
C GLU A 445 15.51 17.17 1.00
N LEU A 446 14.89 15.98 0.87
CA LEU A 446 13.51 15.73 1.30
C LEU A 446 13.37 15.24 2.74
N ARG A 447 14.45 15.02 3.48
CA ARG A 447 14.42 14.66 4.92
C ARG A 447 13.49 15.52 5.80
N PRO A 448 13.34 16.84 5.56
CA PRO A 448 12.42 17.65 6.35
C PRO A 448 10.95 17.23 6.21
N ILE A 449 10.63 16.57 5.09
CA ILE A 449 9.29 16.21 4.62
C ILE A 449 9.00 14.72 4.81
N MET A 450 10.03 13.88 4.78
CA MET A 450 9.91 12.42 4.91
C MET A 450 10.97 11.80 5.82
N ARG A 451 10.58 10.73 6.50
CA ARG A 451 11.49 9.82 7.17
C ARG A 451 12.07 8.87 6.14
N ILE A 452 13.39 8.95 5.96
CA ILE A 452 14.15 8.08 5.07
C ILE A 452 14.91 7.09 5.96
N PRO A 453 14.66 5.77 5.82
CA PRO A 453 15.42 4.74 6.53
C PRO A 453 16.92 4.88 6.28
N LYS A 454 17.75 4.49 7.25
CA LYS A 454 19.19 4.37 7.00
C LYS A 454 19.47 3.17 6.08
N PRO A 455 20.61 3.13 5.37
CA PRO A 455 20.98 1.99 4.52
C PRO A 455 20.89 0.62 5.22
N GLU A 456 21.30 0.54 6.47
CA GLU A 456 21.23 -0.67 7.32
C GLU A 456 19.80 -1.16 7.63
N ASP A 457 18.84 -0.24 7.56
CA ASP A 457 17.44 -0.41 7.90
C ASP A 457 16.54 -0.47 6.66
N ALA A 458 17.12 -0.28 5.47
CA ALA A 458 16.44 -0.15 4.19
C ALA A 458 15.74 -1.43 3.73
N ALA A 459 16.06 -2.58 4.31
CA ALA A 459 15.42 -3.88 4.08
C ALA A 459 14.14 -4.09 4.91
N ARG A 460 13.93 -3.25 5.94
CA ARG A 460 12.86 -3.43 6.93
C ARG A 460 11.85 -2.29 6.93
N TYR A 461 12.32 -1.08 6.67
CA TYR A 461 11.48 0.12 6.76
C TYR A 461 11.31 0.78 5.40
N GLN A 462 10.13 1.32 5.19
CA GLN A 462 9.76 2.10 4.01
C GLN A 462 10.08 3.59 4.19
N VAL A 463 10.13 4.33 3.08
CA VAL A 463 10.11 5.79 3.12
C VAL A 463 8.71 6.25 3.55
N GLN A 464 8.63 7.17 4.52
CA GLN A 464 7.36 7.63 5.07
C GLN A 464 7.29 9.15 5.06
N PHE A 465 6.23 9.73 4.51
CA PHE A 465 5.99 11.17 4.63
C PHE A 465 5.59 11.53 6.06
N HIS A 466 6.09 12.66 6.58
CA HIS A 466 5.72 13.13 7.92
C HIS A 466 4.27 13.61 7.97
N HIS A 467 3.71 14.09 6.86
CA HIS A 467 2.35 14.61 6.82
C HIS A 467 1.73 14.57 5.42
N VAL A 468 0.42 14.30 5.34
CA VAL A 468 -0.36 14.17 4.09
C VAL A 468 -0.45 15.48 3.28
N SER A 469 -0.22 16.64 3.92
CA SER A 469 -0.23 17.94 3.22
C SER A 469 0.81 18.03 2.11
N PHE A 470 1.92 17.29 2.20
CA PHE A 470 2.90 17.27 1.11
C PHE A 470 2.33 16.55 -0.12
N GLN A 471 1.61 15.45 0.08
CA GLN A 471 0.88 14.78 -1.00
C GLN A 471 -0.20 15.70 -1.59
N ASP A 472 -0.96 16.40 -0.75
CA ASP A 472 -1.96 17.37 -1.21
C ASP A 472 -1.33 18.51 -2.05
N PHE A 473 -0.08 18.89 -1.75
CA PHE A 473 0.67 19.92 -2.46
C PHE A 473 1.20 19.40 -3.80
N ILE A 474 1.96 18.32 -3.78
CA ILE A 474 2.72 17.81 -4.93
C ILE A 474 1.82 17.25 -6.06
N LEU A 475 0.59 16.83 -5.70
CA LEU A 475 -0.43 16.34 -6.63
C LEU A 475 -1.42 17.44 -7.09
N ASP A 476 -1.23 18.70 -6.68
CA ASP A 476 -2.03 19.82 -7.16
C ASP A 476 -1.19 20.71 -8.11
N PRO A 477 -1.56 20.81 -9.40
CA PRO A 477 -0.79 21.58 -10.38
C PRO A 477 -0.73 23.08 -10.07
N LYS A 478 -1.74 23.63 -9.39
CA LYS A 478 -1.77 25.05 -9.03
C LYS A 478 -0.82 25.36 -7.89
N ARG A 479 -0.60 24.38 -7.00
CA ARG A 479 0.23 24.52 -5.80
C ARG A 479 1.69 24.20 -6.10
N ALA A 480 1.96 23.02 -6.65
CA ALA A 480 3.32 22.53 -6.87
C ALA A 480 4.01 23.08 -8.13
N LYS A 481 3.27 23.63 -9.10
CA LYS A 481 3.82 24.26 -10.31
C LYS A 481 4.84 23.35 -11.01
N GLU A 482 6.11 23.76 -11.13
CA GLU A 482 7.16 22.94 -11.75
C GLU A 482 7.43 21.61 -11.06
N PHE A 483 7.07 21.47 -9.78
CA PHE A 483 7.25 20.24 -9.00
C PHE A 483 6.06 19.27 -9.10
N PHE A 484 5.00 19.64 -9.83
CA PHE A 484 3.78 18.86 -9.93
C PHE A 484 4.03 17.44 -10.49
N ILE A 485 3.52 16.44 -9.79
CA ILE A 485 3.52 15.04 -10.27
C ILE A 485 2.22 14.80 -11.02
N GLU A 486 2.30 14.94 -12.34
CA GLU A 486 1.18 14.68 -13.22
C GLU A 486 0.82 13.19 -13.25
N LYS A 487 -0.46 12.89 -13.01
CA LYS A 487 -0.99 11.51 -12.93
C LYS A 487 -0.64 10.65 -14.14
N GLN A 488 -0.81 11.20 -15.35
CA GLN A 488 -0.52 10.48 -16.59
C GLN A 488 0.98 10.14 -16.71
N LYS A 489 1.88 11.11 -16.46
CA LYS A 489 3.32 10.88 -16.48
C LYS A 489 3.74 9.87 -15.42
N MET A 490 3.15 9.95 -14.22
CA MET A 490 3.39 8.99 -13.13
C MET A 490 3.02 7.58 -13.58
N GLN A 491 1.83 7.38 -14.14
CA GLN A 491 1.40 6.06 -14.61
C GLN A 491 2.29 5.52 -15.74
N VAL A 492 2.74 6.39 -16.66
CA VAL A 492 3.68 6.03 -17.73
C VAL A 492 5.02 5.56 -17.17
N ASP A 493 5.64 6.31 -16.24
CA ASP A 493 6.92 5.93 -15.63
C ASP A 493 6.81 4.61 -14.85
N ILE A 494 5.68 4.40 -14.16
CA ILE A 494 5.43 3.15 -13.44
C ILE A 494 5.23 1.99 -14.41
N LEU A 495 4.49 2.19 -15.51
CA LEU A 495 4.31 1.15 -16.52
C LEU A 495 5.66 0.75 -17.12
N LYS A 496 6.60 1.68 -17.34
CA LYS A 496 7.96 1.32 -17.76
C LYS A 496 8.63 0.37 -16.79
N SER A 497 8.56 0.64 -15.48
CA SER A 497 9.12 -0.24 -14.44
C SER A 497 8.42 -1.61 -14.43
N VAL A 498 7.09 -1.63 -14.54
CA VAL A 498 6.27 -2.86 -14.56
C VAL A 498 6.60 -3.72 -15.78
N LEU A 499 6.66 -3.14 -16.98
CA LEU A 499 6.97 -3.88 -18.21
C LEU A 499 8.39 -4.44 -18.17
N TYR A 500 9.36 -3.67 -17.66
CA TYR A 500 10.74 -4.14 -17.55
C TYR A 500 10.84 -5.37 -16.65
N TRP A 501 10.30 -5.28 -15.44
CA TRP A 501 10.40 -6.39 -14.50
C TRP A 501 9.55 -7.57 -14.93
N HIS A 502 8.40 -7.34 -15.58
CA HIS A 502 7.59 -8.43 -16.12
C HIS A 502 8.37 -9.20 -17.18
N ASP A 503 9.02 -8.51 -18.11
CA ASP A 503 9.85 -9.11 -19.16
C ASP A 503 11.01 -9.94 -18.57
N ILE A 504 11.65 -9.44 -17.51
CA ILE A 504 12.69 -10.18 -16.78
C ILE A 504 12.12 -11.41 -16.09
N ASP A 505 11.01 -11.27 -15.37
CA ASP A 505 10.37 -12.35 -14.62
C ASP A 505 9.97 -13.52 -15.53
N VAL A 506 9.26 -13.21 -16.63
CA VAL A 506 8.80 -14.23 -17.58
C VAL A 506 9.94 -14.94 -18.29
N LYS A 507 11.00 -14.22 -18.66
CA LYS A 507 12.17 -14.82 -19.33
C LYS A 507 12.94 -15.80 -18.46
N HIS A 508 12.96 -15.59 -17.14
CA HIS A 508 13.79 -16.40 -16.24
C HIS A 508 13.01 -17.52 -15.55
N PHE A 509 11.72 -17.33 -15.31
CA PHE A 509 10.93 -18.25 -14.47
C PHE A 509 9.69 -18.82 -15.15
N HIS A 510 9.27 -18.27 -16.29
CA HIS A 510 8.08 -18.69 -17.01
C HIS A 510 8.35 -19.04 -18.48
N ALA A 511 9.62 -19.30 -18.83
CA ALA A 511 10.06 -19.52 -20.21
C ALA A 511 9.71 -20.89 -20.78
N ASP A 512 9.49 -21.91 -19.92
CA ASP A 512 9.12 -23.26 -20.34
C ASP A 512 7.70 -23.59 -19.79
N ASP A 513 6.79 -23.89 -20.72
CA ASP A 513 5.48 -24.55 -20.50
C ASP A 513 4.36 -23.83 -19.72
N GLN A 514 3.99 -22.63 -20.20
CA GLN A 514 2.63 -22.05 -20.18
C GLN A 514 1.83 -21.96 -18.86
N ILE A 515 2.39 -22.36 -17.72
CA ILE A 515 1.82 -22.11 -16.41
C ILE A 515 2.61 -20.94 -15.81
N TYR A 516 2.08 -19.75 -16.03
CA TYR A 516 2.52 -18.58 -15.28
C TYR A 516 2.31 -18.87 -13.79
N ASP A 517 3.40 -18.97 -13.03
CA ASP A 517 3.32 -19.18 -11.59
C ASP A 517 2.92 -17.86 -10.93
N TYR A 518 1.60 -17.62 -10.85
CA TYR A 518 1.00 -16.51 -10.11
C TYR A 518 1.34 -16.54 -8.60
N THR A 519 1.92 -17.63 -8.09
CA THR A 519 2.39 -17.67 -6.70
C THR A 519 3.75 -17.00 -6.52
N HIS A 520 4.47 -16.72 -7.62
CA HIS A 520 5.80 -16.13 -7.65
C HIS A 520 6.76 -16.79 -6.66
N ARG A 521 6.72 -18.13 -6.58
CA ARG A 521 7.56 -18.94 -5.67
C ARG A 521 8.84 -19.38 -6.37
N HIS A 522 9.45 -18.47 -7.11
CA HIS A 522 10.69 -18.70 -7.83
C HIS A 522 11.91 -18.05 -7.14
N GLY A 523 13.07 -18.21 -7.77
CA GLY A 523 14.33 -17.63 -7.31
C GLY A 523 14.34 -16.10 -7.40
N SER A 524 15.48 -15.51 -7.03
CA SER A 524 15.66 -14.06 -7.09
C SER A 524 15.58 -13.57 -8.53
N LEU A 525 14.86 -12.47 -8.77
CA LEU A 525 14.91 -11.76 -10.04
C LEU A 525 16.36 -11.34 -10.33
N PRO A 526 16.88 -11.55 -11.55
CA PRO A 526 18.20 -11.09 -11.92
C PRO A 526 18.20 -9.58 -12.17
N GLY A 527 19.37 -8.95 -11.99
CA GLY A 527 19.53 -7.52 -12.24
C GLY A 527 19.05 -6.59 -11.12
N LEU A 528 18.75 -7.13 -9.93
CA LEU A 528 18.56 -6.30 -8.73
C LEU A 528 19.84 -5.51 -8.47
N THR A 529 19.73 -4.18 -8.36
CA THR A 529 20.88 -3.28 -8.18
C THR A 529 21.58 -3.52 -6.84
N TRP A 530 20.89 -4.12 -5.86
CA TRP A 530 21.52 -4.52 -4.61
C TRP A 530 21.22 -5.97 -4.23
N ILE A 531 22.30 -6.72 -3.97
CA ILE A 531 22.26 -8.12 -3.55
C ILE A 531 22.66 -8.19 -2.06
N PRO A 532 21.71 -8.40 -1.13
CA PRO A 532 22.05 -8.55 0.29
C PRO A 532 23.03 -9.70 0.51
N ALA A 533 23.88 -9.56 1.54
CA ALA A 533 24.73 -10.63 2.05
C ALA A 533 23.94 -11.89 2.51
N LYS A 534 22.60 -11.79 2.63
CA LYS A 534 21.70 -12.87 3.04
C LYS A 534 20.71 -13.19 1.93
N HIS A 535 20.80 -14.42 1.39
CA HIS A 535 19.93 -14.94 0.33
C HIS A 535 18.42 -14.80 0.62
N LYS A 536 18.00 -14.82 1.89
CA LYS A 536 16.58 -14.71 2.27
C LYS A 536 15.97 -13.35 1.91
N GLN A 537 16.74 -12.25 1.96
CA GLN A 537 16.22 -10.91 1.67
C GLN A 537 16.04 -10.67 0.16
N LEU A 538 16.92 -11.25 -0.67
CA LEU A 538 16.78 -11.23 -2.14
C LEU A 538 15.43 -11.80 -2.60
N LEU A 539 15.03 -12.92 -1.99
CA LEU A 539 13.77 -13.59 -2.31
C LEU A 539 12.56 -12.74 -1.90
N VAL A 540 12.64 -12.04 -0.76
CA VAL A 540 11.58 -11.14 -0.30
C VAL A 540 11.38 -9.98 -1.28
N ASP A 541 12.48 -9.32 -1.69
CA ASP A 541 12.39 -8.20 -2.63
C ASP A 541 11.90 -8.65 -4.01
N SER A 542 12.39 -9.79 -4.50
CA SER A 542 11.94 -10.35 -5.78
C SER A 542 10.45 -10.67 -5.77
N GLN A 543 9.96 -11.29 -4.69
CA GLN A 543 8.53 -11.57 -4.52
C GLN A 543 7.71 -10.27 -4.40
N ALA A 544 8.24 -9.24 -3.74
CA ALA A 544 7.57 -7.95 -3.64
C ALA A 544 7.45 -7.27 -5.02
N ILE A 545 8.50 -7.30 -5.83
CA ILE A 545 8.50 -6.77 -7.21
C ILE A 545 7.56 -7.59 -8.10
N ALA A 546 7.62 -8.92 -8.05
CA ALA A 546 6.77 -9.79 -8.86
C ALA A 546 5.28 -9.57 -8.56
N LYS A 547 4.90 -9.54 -7.27
CA LYS A 547 3.55 -9.16 -6.86
C LYS A 547 3.20 -7.76 -7.35
N TYR A 548 4.09 -6.77 -7.23
CA TYR A 548 3.83 -5.41 -7.70
C TYR A 548 3.48 -5.37 -9.19
N ILE A 549 4.17 -6.15 -10.02
CA ILE A 549 3.87 -6.25 -11.46
C ILE A 549 2.46 -6.78 -11.67
N GLU A 550 2.13 -7.96 -11.11
CA GLU A 550 0.83 -8.62 -11.25
C GLU A 550 -0.33 -7.67 -10.87
N ARG A 551 -0.11 -6.92 -9.79
CA ARG A 551 -1.07 -6.02 -9.18
C ARG A 551 -1.36 -4.76 -9.98
N ASN A 552 -0.36 -4.23 -10.69
CA ASN A 552 -0.46 -2.94 -11.36
C ASN A 552 -0.61 -3.04 -12.88
N TYR A 553 -0.14 -4.12 -13.50
CA TYR A 553 -0.09 -4.25 -14.97
C TYR A 553 -1.42 -3.96 -15.65
N PHE A 554 -2.47 -4.71 -15.31
CA PHE A 554 -3.76 -4.60 -15.98
C PHE A 554 -4.43 -3.24 -15.75
N ASP A 555 -4.30 -2.70 -14.54
CA ASP A 555 -4.87 -1.40 -14.19
C ASP A 555 -4.19 -0.28 -14.97
N LEU A 556 -2.85 -0.24 -14.95
CA LEU A 556 -2.07 0.76 -15.67
C LEU A 556 -2.34 0.71 -17.17
N VAL A 557 -2.22 -0.48 -17.77
CA VAL A 557 -2.44 -0.65 -19.21
C VAL A 557 -3.83 -0.20 -19.63
N SER A 558 -4.85 -0.38 -18.78
CA SER A 558 -6.23 0.02 -19.06
C SER A 558 -6.51 1.50 -18.81
N ASN A 559 -5.85 2.11 -17.82
CA ASN A 559 -6.18 3.45 -17.34
C ASN A 559 -5.30 4.56 -17.93
N ILE A 560 -4.16 4.25 -18.54
CA ILE A 560 -3.36 5.28 -19.18
C ILE A 560 -3.98 5.75 -20.50
N ARG A 561 -3.82 7.05 -20.78
CA ARG A 561 -4.08 7.59 -22.11
C ARG A 561 -2.93 7.21 -23.06
N TRP A 562 -3.23 6.40 -24.07
CA TRP A 562 -2.26 5.98 -25.08
C TRP A 562 -2.03 7.00 -26.22
N GLU A 563 -2.94 7.97 -26.38
CA GLU A 563 -2.76 9.09 -27.32
C GLU A 563 -1.63 10.02 -26.87
N GLY A 564 -0.64 10.25 -27.73
CA GLY A 564 0.50 11.11 -27.42
C GLY A 564 1.42 10.56 -26.33
N ILE A 565 1.46 9.22 -26.19
CA ILE A 565 2.29 8.57 -25.18
C ILE A 565 3.78 8.76 -25.47
N ASP A 566 4.56 8.69 -24.39
CA ASP A 566 6.00 8.86 -24.41
C ASP A 566 6.74 7.86 -25.33
N GLU A 567 7.65 8.38 -26.16
CA GLU A 567 8.41 7.61 -27.15
C GLU A 567 9.30 6.54 -26.49
N GLU A 568 9.83 6.81 -25.30
CA GLU A 568 10.65 5.86 -24.57
C GLU A 568 9.82 4.63 -24.15
N LEU A 569 8.58 4.83 -23.71
CA LEU A 569 7.67 3.72 -23.40
C LEU A 569 7.32 2.90 -24.64
N LEU A 570 7.05 3.55 -25.78
CA LEU A 570 6.79 2.85 -27.04
C LEU A 570 8.02 2.05 -27.50
N ALA A 571 9.20 2.67 -27.48
CA ALA A 571 10.45 1.99 -27.80
C ALA A 571 10.71 0.80 -26.87
N HIS A 572 10.39 0.93 -25.58
CA HIS A 572 10.50 -0.17 -24.63
C HIS A 572 9.54 -1.31 -25.01
N ILE A 573 8.26 -1.02 -25.28
CA ILE A 573 7.26 -2.01 -25.74
C ILE A 573 7.74 -2.71 -27.02
N TYR A 574 8.26 -1.97 -27.98
CA TYR A 574 8.77 -2.52 -29.25
C TYR A 574 9.96 -3.48 -29.08
N ASN A 575 10.70 -3.36 -27.98
CA ASN A 575 11.86 -4.20 -27.68
C ASN A 575 11.54 -5.45 -26.84
N LEU A 576 10.31 -5.57 -26.32
CA LEU A 576 9.85 -6.71 -25.52
C LEU A 576 9.96 -8.03 -26.31
N ASP A 577 10.18 -9.12 -25.58
CA ASP A 577 10.20 -10.46 -26.15
C ASP A 577 8.96 -11.23 -25.72
N PHE A 578 7.89 -11.13 -26.51
CA PHE A 578 6.59 -11.72 -26.17
C PHE A 578 6.57 -13.25 -26.18
N LYS A 579 7.65 -13.91 -26.64
CA LYS A 579 7.73 -15.38 -26.65
C LYS A 579 7.54 -16.00 -25.27
N HIS A 580 7.94 -15.29 -24.22
CA HIS A 580 7.82 -15.74 -22.84
C HIS A 580 6.60 -15.18 -22.12
N TRP A 581 5.86 -14.26 -22.75
CA TRP A 581 4.75 -13.56 -22.11
C TRP A 581 3.47 -14.40 -22.13
N PRO A 582 2.66 -14.39 -21.05
CA PRO A 582 1.33 -14.99 -21.07
C PRO A 582 0.44 -14.32 -22.12
N ALA A 583 -0.31 -15.12 -22.89
CA ALA A 583 -1.16 -14.64 -23.98
C ALA A 583 -2.17 -13.56 -23.54
N SER A 584 -2.68 -13.64 -22.30
CA SER A 584 -3.58 -12.64 -21.72
C SER A 584 -2.91 -11.27 -21.55
N TYR A 585 -1.66 -11.22 -21.08
CA TYR A 585 -0.91 -9.96 -20.94
C TYR A 585 -0.68 -9.34 -22.31
N ILE A 586 -0.22 -10.12 -23.29
CA ILE A 586 -0.02 -9.67 -24.66
C ILE A 586 -1.31 -9.07 -25.23
N TYR A 587 -2.43 -9.80 -25.14
CA TYR A 587 -3.72 -9.32 -25.61
C TYR A 587 -4.17 -8.02 -24.93
N HIS A 588 -4.06 -7.95 -23.61
CA HIS A 588 -4.44 -6.74 -22.86
C HIS A 588 -3.60 -5.52 -23.27
N LEU A 589 -2.29 -5.70 -23.47
CA LEU A 589 -1.43 -4.64 -24.00
C LEU A 589 -1.85 -4.24 -25.40
N THR A 590 -1.97 -5.19 -26.33
CA THR A 590 -2.35 -4.89 -27.73
C THR A 590 -3.68 -4.16 -27.81
N LYS A 591 -4.67 -4.60 -27.04
CA LYS A 591 -6.00 -4.02 -26.99
C LYS A 591 -6.00 -2.60 -26.47
N SER A 592 -5.38 -2.36 -25.33
CA SER A 592 -5.43 -1.05 -24.68
C SER A 592 -4.49 -0.05 -25.36
N ALA A 593 -3.33 -0.50 -25.81
CA ALA A 593 -2.30 0.36 -26.39
C ALA A 593 -2.61 0.88 -27.79
N ARG A 594 -3.75 0.46 -28.39
CA ARG A 594 -4.17 0.83 -29.76
C ARG A 594 -2.99 0.76 -30.75
N LEU A 595 -2.20 -0.30 -30.64
CA LEU A 595 -1.06 -0.53 -31.53
C LEU A 595 -1.63 -0.83 -32.93
N GLU A 596 -1.58 0.16 -33.82
CA GLU A 596 -2.20 0.08 -35.14
C GLU A 596 -1.35 -0.73 -36.14
N SER A 597 -2.03 -1.37 -37.09
CA SER A 597 -1.43 -2.26 -38.10
C SER A 597 -1.15 -1.57 -39.44
N GLU A 598 -1.04 -0.24 -39.48
CA GLU A 598 -1.10 0.55 -40.72
C GLU A 598 0.08 0.40 -41.69
N SER A 599 1.01 -0.55 -41.49
CA SER A 599 2.08 -0.83 -42.45
C SER A 599 2.53 -2.30 -42.45
N SER A 600 3.12 -2.76 -43.56
CA SER A 600 3.68 -4.13 -43.66
C SER A 600 4.88 -4.38 -42.73
N ASN A 601 5.43 -3.35 -42.10
CA ASN A 601 6.48 -3.43 -41.07
C ASN A 601 5.97 -3.07 -39.67
N SER A 602 4.65 -3.12 -39.45
CA SER A 602 4.06 -2.78 -38.15
C SER A 602 4.41 -3.80 -37.07
N PHE A 603 4.58 -3.29 -35.86
CA PHE A 603 4.79 -4.08 -34.66
C PHE A 603 3.66 -5.08 -34.39
N VAL A 604 2.43 -4.71 -34.78
CA VAL A 604 1.23 -5.55 -34.77
C VAL A 604 0.73 -5.69 -36.19
N ARG A 605 0.57 -6.92 -36.69
CA ARG A 605 0.20 -7.18 -38.10
C ARG A 605 -0.74 -8.37 -38.23
N THR A 606 -1.54 -8.36 -39.29
CA THR A 606 -2.50 -9.42 -39.64
C THR A 606 -2.04 -10.25 -40.84
N VAL A 607 -1.14 -9.67 -41.63
CA VAL A 607 -0.51 -10.29 -42.80
C VAL A 607 0.95 -10.59 -42.43
N PRO A 608 1.46 -11.80 -42.74
CA PRO A 608 2.84 -12.15 -42.46
C PRO A 608 3.79 -11.27 -43.29
N SER A 609 4.84 -10.72 -42.66
CA SER A 609 5.81 -9.86 -43.34
C SER A 609 7.26 -10.35 -43.23
N SER A 610 7.50 -11.43 -42.48
CA SER A 610 8.81 -12.05 -42.30
C SER A 610 8.75 -13.58 -42.41
N PRO A 611 9.88 -14.28 -42.65
CA PRO A 611 9.92 -15.75 -42.61
C PRO A 611 9.40 -16.32 -41.28
N THR A 612 9.69 -15.63 -40.17
CA THR A 612 9.18 -15.96 -38.83
C THR A 612 7.66 -15.96 -38.78
N ASP A 613 7.00 -14.99 -39.43
CA ASP A 613 5.54 -14.92 -39.45
C ASP A 613 4.90 -16.05 -40.23
N HIS A 614 5.51 -16.42 -41.36
CA HIS A 614 5.03 -17.52 -42.17
C HIS A 614 5.09 -18.83 -41.36
N GLN A 615 6.19 -19.05 -40.64
CA GLN A 615 6.33 -20.19 -39.74
C GLN A 615 5.31 -20.18 -38.60
N LEU A 616 5.08 -19.02 -37.98
CA LEU A 616 4.07 -18.87 -36.92
C LEU A 616 2.65 -19.21 -37.42
N LEU A 617 2.30 -18.78 -38.63
CA LEU A 617 1.00 -19.12 -39.23
C LEU A 617 0.91 -20.60 -39.61
N GLU A 618 2.01 -21.23 -40.00
CA GLU A 618 2.05 -22.69 -40.21
C GLU A 618 1.77 -23.44 -38.92
N TYR A 619 2.41 -23.08 -37.80
CA TYR A 619 2.12 -23.66 -36.49
C TYR A 619 0.71 -23.40 -36.01
N LEU A 620 0.17 -22.19 -36.24
CA LEU A 620 -1.23 -21.89 -35.97
C LEU A 620 -2.16 -22.84 -36.74
N ASN A 621 -1.92 -23.04 -38.04
CA ASN A 621 -2.71 -23.93 -38.89
C ASN A 621 -2.66 -25.38 -38.43
N GLN A 622 -1.49 -25.86 -38.00
CA GLN A 622 -1.35 -27.20 -37.41
C GLN A 622 -2.15 -27.32 -36.10
N MET A 623 -2.03 -26.33 -35.21
CA MET A 623 -2.74 -26.30 -33.92
C MET A 623 -4.26 -26.34 -34.09
N ILE A 624 -4.81 -25.55 -35.01
CA ILE A 624 -6.25 -25.54 -35.29
C ILE A 624 -6.69 -26.68 -36.22
N LYS A 625 -5.79 -27.60 -36.58
CA LYS A 625 -6.04 -28.74 -37.50
C LYS A 625 -6.64 -28.29 -38.84
N HIS A 626 -6.12 -27.21 -39.42
CA HIS A 626 -6.68 -26.55 -40.62
C HIS A 626 -8.14 -26.09 -40.46
N GLY A 627 -8.57 -25.83 -39.22
CA GLY A 627 -9.79 -25.11 -38.89
C GLY A 627 -9.76 -23.65 -39.36
N VAL A 628 -10.86 -22.94 -39.14
CA VAL A 628 -11.02 -21.57 -39.62
C VAL A 628 -10.53 -20.56 -38.58
N ALA A 629 -9.77 -19.57 -39.02
CA ALA A 629 -9.35 -18.40 -38.23
C ALA A 629 -9.18 -17.18 -39.14
N ASN A 630 -9.70 -16.02 -38.75
CA ASN A 630 -9.61 -14.78 -39.53
C ASN A 630 -8.48 -13.89 -39.03
N PRO A 631 -7.90 -13.04 -39.89
CA PRO A 631 -7.06 -11.95 -39.43
C PRO A 631 -7.88 -10.97 -38.56
N ALA A 632 -7.37 -10.59 -37.40
CA ALA A 632 -8.05 -9.72 -36.45
C ALA A 632 -8.26 -8.30 -37.02
N THR A 633 -9.34 -7.65 -36.61
CA THR A 633 -9.62 -6.25 -36.93
C THR A 633 -9.12 -5.32 -35.83
N PHE A 634 -8.51 -4.19 -36.22
CA PHE A 634 -7.95 -3.20 -35.31
C PHE A 634 -8.76 -1.89 -35.33
N PRO A 635 -8.89 -1.18 -34.19
CA PRO A 635 -8.47 -1.59 -32.85
C PRO A 635 -9.24 -2.83 -32.35
N LEU A 636 -8.59 -3.69 -31.57
CA LEU A 636 -9.23 -4.90 -31.03
C LEU A 636 -10.52 -4.51 -30.28
N GLY A 637 -11.68 -4.95 -30.79
CA GLY A 637 -12.99 -4.48 -30.33
C GLY A 637 -13.31 -4.76 -28.85
N GLN A 638 -14.37 -4.11 -28.33
CA GLN A 638 -15.03 -4.55 -27.10
C GLN A 638 -15.88 -5.79 -27.38
N PRO A 639 -15.72 -6.90 -26.63
CA PRO A 639 -16.49 -8.10 -26.89
C PRO A 639 -17.76 -8.12 -26.04
N PHE A 640 -18.69 -7.17 -26.17
CA PHE A 640 -19.98 -7.28 -25.45
C PHE A 640 -21.26 -6.93 -26.21
N ASN A 641 -21.22 -6.53 -27.50
CA ASN A 641 -22.46 -6.23 -28.23
C ASN A 641 -22.85 -7.19 -29.38
N ASP A 642 -21.96 -8.05 -29.87
CA ASP A 642 -22.35 -9.18 -30.72
C ASP A 642 -22.12 -10.50 -29.96
N SER A 643 -23.07 -10.85 -29.10
CA SER A 643 -23.00 -12.02 -28.21
C SER A 643 -23.34 -13.36 -28.89
N ASN A 644 -23.52 -13.40 -30.21
CA ASN A 644 -24.09 -14.56 -30.89
C ASN A 644 -23.24 -15.22 -32.00
N THR A 645 -21.95 -14.87 -32.15
CA THR A 645 -21.11 -15.42 -33.25
C THR A 645 -19.98 -16.33 -32.77
N TRP A 646 -19.74 -17.40 -33.52
CA TRP A 646 -18.54 -18.24 -33.40
C TRP A 646 -17.41 -17.51 -34.11
N ALA A 647 -16.40 -17.05 -33.35
CA ALA A 647 -15.31 -16.26 -33.90
C ALA A 647 -13.96 -16.81 -33.45
N ARG A 648 -13.05 -16.92 -34.40
CA ARG A 648 -11.64 -17.23 -34.15
C ARG A 648 -10.80 -16.25 -34.96
N ASP A 649 -10.09 -15.37 -34.27
CA ASP A 649 -9.30 -14.31 -34.89
C ASP A 649 -7.84 -14.42 -34.48
N TYR A 650 -6.91 -14.03 -35.35
CA TYR A 650 -5.47 -14.04 -35.07
C TYR A 650 -4.77 -12.74 -35.46
N TYR A 651 -3.66 -12.44 -34.78
CA TYR A 651 -2.72 -11.41 -35.20
C TYR A 651 -1.30 -11.80 -34.79
N LEU A 652 -0.31 -11.17 -35.42
CA LEU A 652 1.10 -11.29 -35.12
C LEU A 652 1.56 -10.03 -34.38
N ILE A 653 2.41 -10.18 -33.38
CA ILE A 653 2.99 -9.06 -32.61
C ILE A 653 4.48 -9.30 -32.33
N GLY A 654 5.26 -8.23 -32.37
CA GLY A 654 6.72 -8.26 -32.17
C GLY A 654 7.50 -8.13 -33.49
N HIS A 655 8.82 -8.18 -33.41
CA HIS A 655 9.71 -8.04 -34.58
C HIS A 655 10.67 -9.23 -34.72
N GLY A 656 10.77 -9.76 -35.95
CA GLY A 656 11.68 -10.86 -36.30
C GLY A 656 11.49 -12.07 -35.37
N VAL A 657 12.59 -12.60 -34.85
CA VAL A 657 12.60 -13.78 -33.97
C VAL A 657 11.86 -13.59 -32.64
N LYS A 658 11.46 -12.37 -32.27
CA LYS A 658 10.66 -12.10 -31.05
C LYS A 658 9.15 -12.11 -31.31
N SER A 659 8.76 -12.40 -32.55
CA SER A 659 7.35 -12.37 -32.95
C SER A 659 6.60 -13.57 -32.39
N VAL A 660 5.34 -13.34 -32.04
CA VAL A 660 4.39 -14.38 -31.66
C VAL A 660 3.10 -14.19 -32.43
N VAL A 661 2.37 -15.28 -32.67
CA VAL A 661 0.99 -15.24 -33.15
C VAL A 661 0.04 -15.41 -31.96
N VAL A 662 -0.92 -14.50 -31.83
CA VAL A 662 -1.96 -14.51 -30.80
C VAL A 662 -3.26 -14.97 -31.44
N LEU A 663 -3.89 -15.98 -30.84
CA LEU A 663 -5.15 -16.56 -31.26
C LEU A 663 -6.24 -16.27 -30.23
N MET A 664 -7.37 -15.78 -30.71
CA MET A 664 -8.52 -15.36 -29.94
C MET A 664 -9.73 -16.20 -30.33
N THR A 665 -10.30 -16.97 -29.41
CA THR A 665 -11.44 -17.85 -29.68
C THR A 665 -12.64 -17.49 -28.79
N LYS A 666 -13.82 -17.33 -29.39
CA LYS A 666 -15.08 -16.99 -28.71
C LYS A 666 -16.23 -17.84 -29.22
N SER A 667 -17.08 -18.31 -28.31
CA SER A 667 -18.34 -19.00 -28.61
C SER A 667 -19.55 -18.15 -28.21
N PRO A 668 -20.69 -18.23 -28.94
CA PRO A 668 -21.95 -17.57 -28.56
C PRO A 668 -22.46 -17.94 -27.15
N ALA A 669 -22.20 -19.18 -26.72
CA ALA A 669 -22.74 -19.70 -25.47
C ALA A 669 -21.95 -19.24 -24.22
N GLN A 670 -20.81 -18.58 -24.41
CA GLN A 670 -19.88 -18.24 -23.33
C GLN A 670 -19.54 -16.76 -23.35
N TRP A 671 -19.58 -16.15 -22.17
CA TRP A 671 -19.23 -14.74 -21.96
C TRP A 671 -17.71 -14.51 -21.96
N VAL A 672 -16.92 -15.58 -22.09
CA VAL A 672 -15.48 -15.57 -21.90
C VAL A 672 -14.79 -15.99 -23.20
N GLN A 673 -13.86 -15.15 -23.66
CA GLN A 673 -12.96 -15.44 -24.76
C GLN A 673 -11.73 -16.21 -24.24
N ARG A 674 -11.20 -17.15 -25.03
CA ARG A 674 -9.92 -17.84 -24.76
C ARG A 674 -8.83 -17.25 -25.66
N ILE A 675 -7.64 -17.07 -25.10
CA ILE A 675 -6.50 -16.40 -25.75
C ILE A 675 -5.29 -17.31 -25.64
N HIS A 676 -4.66 -17.60 -26.77
CA HIS A 676 -3.45 -18.41 -26.88
C HIS A 676 -2.37 -17.62 -27.62
N SER A 677 -1.11 -17.89 -27.33
CA SER A 677 0.03 -17.34 -28.08
C SER A 677 1.02 -18.44 -28.43
N PHE A 678 1.68 -18.30 -29.59
CA PHE A 678 2.65 -19.26 -30.10
C PHE A 678 3.87 -18.53 -30.64
N HIS A 679 5.06 -19.13 -30.51
CA HIS A 679 6.35 -18.56 -30.91
C HIS A 679 7.04 -19.45 -31.96
N SER A 680 7.92 -18.87 -32.78
CA SER A 680 8.51 -19.55 -33.95
C SER A 680 9.59 -20.59 -33.62
N ASP A 681 10.19 -20.49 -32.43
CA ASP A 681 11.42 -21.23 -32.12
C ASP A 681 11.19 -22.73 -31.89
N LYS A 682 9.94 -23.15 -31.63
CA LYS A 682 9.54 -24.55 -31.40
C LYS A 682 8.12 -24.77 -31.92
N GLU A 683 7.85 -25.97 -32.44
CA GLU A 683 6.49 -26.42 -32.71
C GLU A 683 5.63 -26.41 -31.43
N PRO A 684 4.30 -26.27 -31.53
CA PRO A 684 3.41 -26.33 -30.37
C PRO A 684 3.61 -27.64 -29.58
N SER A 685 3.85 -27.54 -28.27
CA SER A 685 4.08 -28.73 -27.44
C SER A 685 2.79 -29.51 -27.21
N GLU A 686 2.89 -30.80 -26.86
CA GLU A 686 1.71 -31.64 -26.55
C GLU A 686 0.84 -31.04 -25.44
N GLU A 687 1.45 -30.37 -24.46
CA GLU A 687 0.74 -29.70 -23.38
C GLU A 687 -0.05 -28.47 -23.88
N GLN A 688 0.56 -27.66 -24.75
CA GLN A 688 -0.11 -26.53 -25.39
C GLN A 688 -1.31 -27.01 -26.22
N ILE A 689 -1.13 -28.10 -26.95
CA ILE A 689 -2.19 -28.74 -27.74
C ILE A 689 -3.30 -29.26 -26.82
N SER A 690 -2.94 -29.93 -25.73
CA SER A 690 -3.89 -30.46 -24.75
C SER A 690 -4.73 -29.35 -24.10
N LYS A 691 -4.08 -28.27 -23.65
CA LYS A 691 -4.73 -27.09 -23.06
C LYS A 691 -5.67 -26.40 -24.05
N PHE A 692 -5.23 -26.19 -25.29
CA PHE A 692 -6.08 -25.63 -26.34
C PHE A 692 -7.33 -26.50 -26.58
N ASN A 693 -7.16 -27.83 -26.70
CA ASN A 693 -8.30 -28.73 -26.87
C ASN A 693 -9.24 -28.75 -25.65
N HIS A 694 -8.71 -28.58 -24.45
CA HIS A 694 -9.50 -28.45 -23.23
C HIS A 694 -10.34 -27.15 -23.26
N ASP A 695 -9.72 -26.02 -23.59
CA ASP A 695 -10.39 -24.73 -23.71
C ASP A 695 -11.50 -24.74 -24.78
N LEU A 696 -11.27 -25.39 -25.92
CA LEU A 696 -12.31 -25.58 -26.94
C LEU A 696 -13.51 -26.38 -26.42
N LYS A 697 -13.28 -27.42 -25.61
CA LYS A 697 -14.38 -28.20 -24.99
C LYS A 697 -15.17 -27.36 -23.99
N GLU A 698 -14.50 -26.55 -23.17
CA GLU A 698 -15.18 -25.64 -22.24
C GLU A 698 -16.01 -24.57 -22.98
N LEU A 699 -15.45 -24.05 -24.09
CA LEU A 699 -16.17 -23.13 -24.98
C LEU A 699 -17.29 -23.80 -25.78
N LYS A 700 -17.41 -25.13 -25.74
CA LYS A 700 -18.29 -25.91 -26.62
C LYS A 700 -18.08 -25.57 -28.09
N TRP A 701 -16.82 -25.35 -28.49
CA TRP A 701 -16.44 -24.93 -29.83
C TRP A 701 -17.03 -25.82 -30.93
N ASP A 702 -17.60 -25.19 -31.96
CA ASP A 702 -18.23 -25.84 -33.12
C ASP A 702 -17.58 -25.31 -34.40
N GLU A 703 -16.72 -26.14 -35.01
CA GLU A 703 -15.92 -25.76 -36.18
C GLU A 703 -16.75 -25.56 -37.45
N GLU A 704 -17.87 -26.28 -37.58
CA GLU A 704 -18.76 -26.19 -38.74
C GLU A 704 -19.54 -24.87 -38.70
N LYS A 705 -20.12 -24.53 -37.55
CA LYS A 705 -20.81 -23.23 -37.37
C LYS A 705 -19.87 -22.05 -37.46
N ALA A 706 -18.63 -22.19 -36.99
CA ALA A 706 -17.61 -21.16 -37.19
C ALA A 706 -17.34 -20.90 -38.67
N ARG A 707 -17.30 -21.95 -39.50
CA ARG A 707 -17.13 -21.83 -40.95
C ARG A 707 -18.33 -21.13 -41.60
N GLU A 708 -19.55 -21.51 -41.24
CA GLU A 708 -20.78 -20.85 -41.71
C GLU A 708 -20.81 -19.36 -41.38
N CYS A 709 -20.38 -18.97 -40.17
CA CYS A 709 -20.29 -17.56 -39.77
C CYS A 709 -19.29 -16.77 -40.65
N ILE A 710 -18.20 -17.41 -41.07
CA ILE A 710 -17.14 -16.78 -41.86
C ILE A 710 -17.57 -16.62 -43.31
N ASP A 711 -18.19 -17.63 -43.90
CA ASP A 711 -18.74 -17.55 -45.25
C ASP A 711 -19.83 -16.47 -45.33
N HIS A 712 -20.67 -16.33 -44.30
CA HIS A 712 -21.67 -15.27 -44.21
C HIS A 712 -21.03 -13.87 -44.09
N TYR A 713 -19.96 -13.72 -43.31
CA TYR A 713 -19.24 -12.45 -43.15
C TYR A 713 -18.57 -12.00 -44.46
N ILE A 714 -17.88 -12.91 -45.17
CA ILE A 714 -17.22 -12.63 -46.45
C ILE A 714 -18.26 -12.22 -47.50
N HIS A 715 -19.41 -12.89 -47.56
CA HIS A 715 -20.49 -12.54 -48.49
C HIS A 715 -21.18 -11.20 -48.16
N SER A 716 -21.13 -10.73 -46.91
CA SER A 716 -21.73 -9.45 -46.48
C SER A 716 -20.83 -8.21 -46.69
N GLN A 717 -19.53 -8.41 -46.94
CA GLN A 717 -18.53 -7.34 -47.07
C GLN A 717 -18.10 -7.06 -48.53
N LEU A 718 -18.61 -7.82 -49.50
CA LEU A 718 -18.43 -7.53 -50.91
C LEU A 718 -19.43 -6.44 -51.32
N PRO A 719 -19.00 -5.27 -51.82
CA PRO A 719 -19.93 -4.28 -52.37
C PRO A 719 -20.59 -4.87 -53.63
N GLU A 720 -21.90 -4.67 -53.78
CA GLU A 720 -22.64 -4.94 -55.02
C GLU A 720 -22.04 -4.19 -56.22
#